data_AF-A0A327HDA9-F1
#
_entry.id   AF-A0A327HDA9-F1
#
_cell.length_a   1.000
_cell.length_b   1.000
_cell.length_c   1.000
_cell.angle_alpha   90.00
_cell.angle_beta   90.00
_cell.angle_gamma   90.00
#
_symmetry.space_group_name_H-M   'P 1'
#
loop_
_entity.id
_entity.type
_entity.pdbx_description
1 polymer ?
#
loop_
_entity_poly.entity_id
_entity_poly.type
_entity_poly.pdbx_seq_one_letter_code
_entity_poly.pdbx_strand_id
1 'polypeptide(L)'
;MDSKVASAVLVLLLVGASGAVFTISSNNDDEGKGNDNQITETGGEETQPQTVNKNPIILIENRYLEWSGTNHTLEGYVVDEAPSTLDITMLNLDFSVHIDTITTQTESNGFWSVEFPETLPGEWIIQILATDADSATTEQVIEYVVTPPEERSVTMVFQWNEPEENSTIGMVYGAILHQFPHTCTIKYHPLGTSSSNSISGDVNTTVGTYTIVLDVSEVNTKGDIIADCGLFTPSSESLRVDLPLTPSQTDSDNDGIPDLDDDCDSTPSGEPVYGTGCSDSETDSDVDGVMNNADLCPETPPNQAVNADGCSQYQLDSDNDGVSNAVDQCPNTPLGEQTDSSGCSDSQRDTDGDGISDNLDQCPNTPLGESVDNVGCPVDTGGGPVATTKKILALHGGGETASGLASQQGMQDLMDALPEFEFVFASAPESNDVWIRDPPGGKGEPTTSPNWADTSISYLDQVVADQGPFYALLGYSQGAAMIPVYLANSDNTFNRVMLYNGYLPTSHEGLIDTIEAVEPFTTPAMVFSGENDEWFKDLAPALAAKFTGSLDLHSQTAGHNLPYESDQHFDSILDFIREGVAPYDPTESWLCVDGQGPWVKDYNGDGNGYTANTNGVSSPGGSGSGPWFQCEVTVTVQNGNMVVQSNGIPNHDFLSTMGCCAPEMDYTSTFPLDPVNDTTGGHDSTNCPASAGRWECVPARGAVAMSVNGAPIFGPEEGPGGDAVALHFDYFNENRQPIVLGWCTGHSAGPNGYHYHYDANCVYWEPATGESMDDYDISKIQSNQHSPIIGWAFDGYPIYGMYGYNDDQSALTPITSSYVIERTQEGGDQGYNGIDDWNYVEGTGDLDECNGRFGPTPEYPEGIYHYVSTPLSGSPTMVTDTNGQSVGMIGFPYFLLCYHGVADVAGQDVGAGQGGGGPGGGPGGGGGGGAVLYSLTPELSYLIDEYTIEDVLIHTGLSVLILALIGAGIKRRLK
;
A
#
# COMPACT_ATOMS: atom_id res chain seq x y z
N MET A 1 61.84 21.76 15.50
CA MET A 1 62.17 23.20 15.62
C MET A 1 60.96 23.91 15.06
N ASP A 2 59.88 24.12 15.81
CA ASP A 2 59.65 24.76 17.12
C ASP A 2 59.03 26.14 16.88
N SER A 3 57.72 26.22 17.13
CA SER A 3 57.01 27.46 17.50
C SER A 3 55.70 27.06 18.16
N LYS A 4 55.80 26.73 19.45
CA LYS A 4 54.68 26.77 20.39
C LYS A 4 54.11 28.18 20.40
N VAL A 5 52.86 28.35 19.97
CA VAL A 5 51.82 29.30 20.43
C VAL A 5 50.64 29.12 19.47
N ALA A 6 49.64 28.30 19.86
CA ALA A 6 48.26 28.31 19.34
C ALA A 6 47.49 27.12 19.96
N SER A 7 47.24 27.16 21.27
CA SER A 7 46.24 26.34 21.98
C SER A 7 46.17 26.85 23.41
N ALA A 8 45.68 28.09 23.58
CA ALA A 8 45.44 28.68 24.90
C ALA A 8 44.56 29.94 24.82
N VAL A 9 43.45 29.93 24.08
CA VAL A 9 42.31 30.85 24.31
C VAL A 9 41.03 30.16 23.85
N LEU A 10 40.48 29.26 24.66
CA LEU A 10 39.05 28.92 24.63
C LEU A 10 38.64 28.24 25.95
N VAL A 11 38.90 28.89 27.08
CA VAL A 11 38.24 28.60 28.36
C VAL A 11 38.21 29.91 29.16
N LEU A 12 37.09 30.62 29.12
CA LEU A 12 36.52 31.49 30.17
C LEU A 12 35.51 32.44 29.52
N LEU A 13 34.22 32.09 29.58
CA LEU A 13 33.10 33.04 29.70
C LEU A 13 31.83 32.27 30.10
N LEU A 14 31.80 31.87 31.36
CA LEU A 14 30.59 31.63 32.14
C LEU A 14 30.78 32.34 33.47
N VAL A 15 29.83 33.21 33.81
CA VAL A 15 29.40 33.73 35.13
C VAL A 15 29.14 35.25 35.03
N GLY A 16 27.86 35.64 35.20
CA GLY A 16 27.52 36.93 35.79
C GLY A 16 26.50 37.79 35.03
N ALA A 17 25.23 37.36 34.97
CA ALA A 17 24.11 38.29 34.85
C ALA A 17 23.08 37.97 35.93
N SER A 18 23.29 38.57 37.10
CA SER A 18 22.33 38.64 38.21
C SER A 18 21.35 39.79 37.97
N GLY A 19 20.09 39.55 38.32
CA GLY A 19 18.93 40.32 37.90
C GLY A 19 18.92 41.81 38.29
N ALA A 20 18.30 42.59 37.39
CA ALA A 20 17.69 43.87 37.71
C ALA A 20 16.18 43.70 37.55
N VAL A 21 15.50 43.68 38.71
CA VAL A 21 14.04 43.75 38.81
C VAL A 21 13.63 45.18 38.48
N PHE A 22 12.94 45.38 37.36
CA PHE A 22 12.16 46.59 37.11
C PHE A 22 10.72 46.35 37.52
N THR A 23 10.33 46.93 38.65
CA THR A 23 8.93 47.09 39.03
C THR A 23 8.32 48.21 38.18
N ILE A 24 7.36 47.88 37.32
CA ILE A 24 6.42 48.85 36.75
C ILE A 24 5.03 48.45 37.21
N SER A 25 4.45 49.24 38.10
CA SER A 25 3.03 49.19 38.45
C SER A 25 2.39 50.50 37.98
N SER A 26 1.59 50.37 36.92
CA SER A 26 0.27 50.96 36.71
C SER A 26 0.00 52.39 37.23
N ASN A 27 -0.27 53.34 36.34
CA ASN A 27 -1.64 53.72 35.96
C ASN A 27 -1.69 55.03 35.17
N ASN A 28 -2.34 54.92 34.00
CA ASN A 28 -3.42 55.76 33.49
C ASN A 28 -3.19 57.23 33.08
N ASP A 29 -3.53 57.41 31.81
CA ASP A 29 -4.48 58.38 31.24
C ASP A 29 -3.99 59.75 30.77
N ASP A 30 -4.26 59.91 29.48
CA ASP A 30 -4.81 61.08 28.78
C ASP A 30 -3.94 62.25 28.30
N GLU A 31 -4.03 62.40 26.98
CA GLU A 31 -4.27 63.61 26.19
C GLU A 31 -3.48 64.90 26.48
N GLY A 32 -2.92 65.49 25.42
CA GLY A 32 -2.87 66.94 25.32
C GLY A 32 -1.75 67.54 24.49
N LYS A 33 -2.09 67.92 23.26
CA LYS A 33 -1.33 68.81 22.36
C LYS A 33 -0.93 70.13 23.03
N GLY A 34 0.18 70.73 22.60
CA GLY A 34 0.35 72.19 22.68
C GLY A 34 1.76 72.73 22.52
N ASN A 35 2.07 73.20 21.31
CA ASN A 35 3.07 74.23 21.01
C ASN A 35 2.99 75.43 21.98
N ASP A 36 4.12 76.02 22.37
CA ASP A 36 4.53 77.31 21.78
C ASP A 36 5.91 77.78 22.24
N ASN A 37 6.63 78.35 21.26
CA ASN A 37 7.85 79.13 21.41
C ASN A 37 7.56 80.49 22.08
N GLN A 38 8.47 80.98 22.94
CA GLN A 38 9.28 82.19 22.65
C GLN A 38 10.16 82.64 23.83
N ILE A 39 11.49 82.65 23.57
CA ILE A 39 12.45 83.77 23.64
C ILE A 39 12.43 84.67 24.90
N THR A 40 13.54 84.80 25.64
CA THR A 40 14.61 85.83 25.47
C THR A 40 15.56 85.83 26.67
N GLU A 41 16.84 86.03 26.38
CA GLU A 41 18.02 86.15 27.25
C GLU A 41 17.97 87.29 28.29
N THR A 42 18.74 87.16 29.37
CA THR A 42 19.97 87.97 29.58
C THR A 42 20.72 87.59 30.86
N GLY A 43 22.00 87.22 30.68
CA GLY A 43 23.13 87.83 31.40
C GLY A 43 23.58 87.24 32.74
N GLY A 44 24.70 86.52 32.70
CA GLY A 44 25.55 86.27 33.87
C GLY A 44 26.71 85.33 33.52
N GLU A 45 27.89 85.89 33.26
CA GLU A 45 29.15 85.14 33.15
C GLU A 45 29.45 84.40 34.46
N GLU A 46 29.44 83.06 34.42
CA GLU A 46 30.17 82.23 35.37
C GLU A 46 31.30 81.50 34.62
N THR A 47 32.46 81.54 35.26
CA THR A 47 33.71 80.88 34.92
C THR A 47 33.50 79.46 34.40
N GLN A 48 33.83 79.22 33.12
CA GLN A 48 33.88 77.88 32.54
C GLN A 48 34.87 77.00 33.34
N PRO A 49 34.43 75.88 33.91
CA PRO A 49 35.33 74.85 34.40
C PRO A 49 36.17 74.35 33.23
N GLN A 50 37.47 74.13 33.41
CA GLN A 50 38.23 73.38 32.42
C GLN A 50 37.58 71.99 32.30
N THR A 51 36.99 71.73 31.13
CA THR A 51 36.48 70.42 30.74
C THR A 51 37.67 69.47 30.77
N VAL A 52 37.62 68.49 31.66
CA VAL A 52 38.59 67.40 31.66
C VAL A 52 38.35 66.62 30.38
N ASN A 53 39.28 66.70 29.43
CA ASN A 53 39.20 65.95 28.19
C ASN A 53 39.14 64.45 28.50
N LYS A 54 38.08 63.77 28.08
CA LYS A 54 37.99 62.30 28.19
C LYS A 54 38.16 61.71 26.81
N ASN A 55 38.70 60.50 26.77
CA ASN A 55 38.81 59.78 25.51
C ASN A 55 37.41 59.51 24.94
N PRO A 56 37.22 59.63 23.62
CA PRO A 56 35.95 59.34 22.96
C PRO A 56 35.55 57.87 23.20
N ILE A 57 34.25 57.59 23.35
CA ILE A 57 33.72 56.23 23.48
C ILE A 57 32.92 55.90 22.23
N ILE A 58 33.36 54.90 21.48
CA ILE A 58 32.65 54.42 20.29
C ILE A 58 31.56 53.41 20.72
N LEU A 59 30.35 53.58 20.20
CA LEU A 59 29.20 52.70 20.39
C LEU A 59 28.76 52.19 19.02
N ILE A 60 29.10 50.94 18.74
CA ILE A 60 28.79 50.27 17.49
C ILE A 60 28.73 48.76 17.72
N GLU A 61 27.83 48.08 16.99
CA GLU A 61 27.61 46.64 17.07
C GLU A 61 28.17 45.93 15.84
N ASN A 62 28.40 44.62 15.96
CA ASN A 62 28.72 43.76 14.82
C ASN A 62 27.60 43.80 13.78
N ARG A 63 27.95 43.59 12.51
CA ARG A 63 26.99 43.61 11.40
C ARG A 63 26.96 42.28 10.67
N TYR A 64 25.76 41.78 10.43
CA TYR A 64 25.48 40.59 9.62
C TYR A 64 24.46 40.99 8.56
N LEU A 65 24.83 40.90 7.29
CA LEU A 65 24.05 41.40 6.16
C LEU A 65 24.02 40.36 5.04
N GLU A 66 22.94 40.31 4.28
CA GLU A 66 22.91 39.57 3.01
C GLU A 66 23.43 40.47 1.89
N TRP A 67 24.15 39.90 0.94
CA TRP A 67 24.65 40.62 -0.21
C TRP A 67 23.50 41.07 -1.13
N SER A 68 23.38 42.37 -1.33
CA SER A 68 22.33 42.98 -2.16
C SER A 68 22.83 43.57 -3.48
N GLY A 69 24.14 43.49 -3.76
CA GLY A 69 24.75 44.12 -4.94
C GLY A 69 24.70 45.65 -4.94
N THR A 70 24.50 46.27 -3.77
CA THR A 70 24.46 47.73 -3.57
C THR A 70 25.38 48.13 -2.42
N ASN A 71 25.71 49.42 -2.30
CA ASN A 71 26.49 49.92 -1.17
C ASN A 71 25.79 49.64 0.17
N HIS A 72 26.58 49.31 1.18
CA HIS A 72 26.08 49.09 2.53
C HIS A 72 26.45 50.26 3.44
N THR A 73 25.52 50.71 4.27
CA THR A 73 25.75 51.80 5.23
C THR A 73 26.10 51.23 6.62
N LEU A 74 27.23 51.69 7.16
CA LEU A 74 27.64 51.45 8.54
C LEU A 74 27.45 52.72 9.36
N GLU A 75 26.79 52.59 10.50
CA GLU A 75 26.43 53.70 11.35
C GLU A 75 26.77 53.39 12.80
N GLY A 76 27.08 54.43 13.57
CA GLY A 76 27.39 54.30 14.98
C GLY A 76 27.29 55.64 15.70
N TYR A 77 27.62 55.60 16.99
CA TYR A 77 27.69 56.80 17.82
C TYR A 77 29.06 56.90 18.48
N VAL A 78 29.54 58.11 18.69
CA VAL A 78 30.67 58.42 19.55
C VAL A 78 30.19 59.34 20.67
N VAL A 79 30.39 58.92 21.91
CA VAL A 79 30.11 59.74 23.09
C VAL A 79 31.40 60.45 23.48
N ASP A 80 31.40 61.78 23.32
CA ASP A 80 32.55 62.64 23.58
C ASP A 80 32.07 64.05 24.01
N GLU A 81 32.95 64.85 24.62
CA GLU A 81 32.66 66.24 25.02
C GLU A 81 32.57 67.21 23.83
N ALA A 82 33.12 66.84 22.66
CA ALA A 82 33.03 67.57 21.40
C ALA A 82 32.97 66.59 20.21
N PRO A 83 32.58 67.03 18.99
CA PRO A 83 32.58 66.16 17.82
C PRO A 83 33.97 65.58 17.53
N SER A 84 34.06 64.26 17.36
CA SER A 84 35.30 63.54 17.07
C SER A 84 35.47 63.31 15.56
N THR A 85 36.71 63.21 15.11
CA THR A 85 37.05 62.73 13.76
C THR A 85 37.22 61.21 13.81
N LEU A 86 36.68 60.50 12.82
CA LEU A 86 36.69 59.04 12.74
C LEU A 86 37.44 58.58 11.49
N ASP A 87 38.43 57.73 11.66
CA ASP A 87 39.11 56.99 10.60
C ASP A 87 38.64 55.53 10.62
N ILE A 88 37.93 55.12 9.56
CA ILE A 88 37.28 53.80 9.47
C ILE A 88 37.94 53.00 8.36
N THR A 89 38.47 51.82 8.68
CA THR A 89 39.20 50.96 7.72
C THR A 89 38.61 49.56 7.73
N MET A 90 38.34 49.00 6.54
CA MET A 90 37.89 47.61 6.39
C MET A 90 39.08 46.71 6.05
N LEU A 91 39.23 45.64 6.80
CA LEU A 91 40.34 44.70 6.73
C LEU A 91 39.82 43.29 6.39
N ASN A 92 40.64 42.53 5.68
CA ASN A 92 40.48 41.08 5.57
C ASN A 92 40.73 40.39 6.93
N LEU A 93 40.37 39.11 7.05
CA LEU A 93 40.69 38.29 8.23
C LEU A 93 42.19 38.18 8.55
N ASP A 94 43.07 38.44 7.58
CA ASP A 94 44.53 38.50 7.77
C ASP A 94 45.04 39.91 8.15
N PHE A 95 44.14 40.84 8.43
CA PHE A 95 44.40 42.26 8.73
C PHE A 95 45.06 43.06 7.60
N SER A 96 45.05 42.55 6.37
CA SER A 96 45.39 43.37 5.20
C SER A 96 44.24 44.32 4.86
N VAL A 97 44.57 45.55 4.46
CA VAL A 97 43.58 46.57 4.09
C VAL A 97 42.80 46.10 2.86
N HIS A 98 41.49 45.92 3.01
CA HIS A 98 40.58 45.57 1.92
C HIS A 98 40.01 46.83 1.25
N ILE A 99 39.59 47.80 2.05
CA ILE A 99 39.14 49.13 1.59
C ILE A 99 39.95 50.20 2.33
N ASP A 100 40.48 51.16 1.56
CA ASP A 100 41.23 52.30 2.08
C ASP A 100 40.45 53.06 3.17
N THR A 101 41.17 53.63 4.13
CA THR A 101 40.58 54.35 5.28
C THR A 101 39.64 55.48 4.84
N ILE A 102 38.41 55.45 5.32
CA ILE A 102 37.41 56.49 5.12
C ILE A 102 37.38 57.37 6.37
N THR A 103 37.66 58.67 6.19
CA THR A 103 37.63 59.66 7.28
C THR A 103 36.29 60.40 7.29
N THR A 104 35.60 60.44 8.44
CA THR A 104 34.35 61.18 8.65
C THR A 104 34.37 61.95 9.98
N GLN A 105 33.37 62.79 10.24
CA GLN A 105 33.19 63.51 11.50
C GLN A 105 31.83 63.21 12.11
N THR A 106 31.76 63.14 13.44
CA THR A 106 30.50 62.92 14.14
C THR A 106 29.64 64.19 14.10
N GLU A 107 28.33 64.02 14.05
CA GLU A 107 27.37 65.08 14.28
C GLU A 107 27.42 65.60 15.73
N SER A 108 26.71 66.69 16.02
CA SER A 108 26.68 67.29 17.37
C SER A 108 26.04 66.38 18.44
N ASN A 109 25.31 65.35 18.04
CA ASN A 109 24.75 64.31 18.90
C ASN A 109 25.66 63.05 18.99
N GLY A 110 26.83 63.07 18.34
CA GLY A 110 27.77 61.95 18.29
C GLY A 110 27.51 60.92 17.17
N PHE A 111 26.45 61.08 16.37
CA PHE A 111 26.12 60.15 15.28
C PHE A 111 27.10 60.25 14.11
N TRP A 112 27.38 59.14 13.45
CA TRP A 112 28.13 59.09 12.20
C TRP A 112 27.62 57.97 11.31
N SER A 113 27.82 58.12 10.00
CA SER A 113 27.41 57.18 8.97
C SER A 113 28.43 57.17 7.84
N VAL A 114 28.78 55.98 7.33
CA VAL A 114 29.68 55.78 6.20
C VAL A 114 29.12 54.70 5.26
N GLU A 115 29.32 54.87 3.96
CA GLU A 115 28.95 53.86 2.97
C GLU A 115 30.19 53.07 2.51
N PHE A 116 30.08 51.75 2.53
CA PHE A 116 31.05 50.86 1.90
C PHE A 116 30.53 50.43 0.51
N PRO A 117 31.34 50.61 -0.56
CA PRO A 117 30.94 50.22 -1.90
C PRO A 117 30.99 48.70 -2.08
N GLU A 118 29.88 48.12 -2.55
CA GLU A 118 29.72 46.74 -3.06
C GLU A 118 30.65 45.69 -2.40
N THR A 119 30.51 45.50 -1.08
CA THR A 119 31.32 44.51 -0.34
C THR A 119 31.00 43.09 -0.80
N LEU A 120 32.01 42.33 -1.23
CA LEU A 120 31.84 40.93 -1.59
C LEU A 120 31.38 40.10 -0.38
N PRO A 121 30.61 39.01 -0.59
CA PRO A 121 30.32 38.07 0.49
C PRO A 121 31.59 37.56 1.14
N GLY A 122 31.59 37.51 2.47
CA GLY A 122 32.74 37.16 3.27
C GLY A 122 32.69 37.72 4.69
N GLU A 123 33.68 37.34 5.48
CA GLU A 123 33.89 37.85 6.83
C GLU A 123 34.98 38.92 6.80
N TRP A 124 34.63 40.10 7.31
CA TRP A 124 35.48 41.28 7.32
C TRP A 124 35.64 41.82 8.74
N ILE A 125 36.72 42.56 8.94
CA ILE A 125 37.00 43.24 10.21
C ILE A 125 37.00 44.74 9.95
N ILE A 126 36.21 45.51 10.68
CA ILE A 126 36.21 46.98 10.57
C ILE A 126 36.92 47.56 11.79
N GLN A 127 37.99 48.30 11.54
CA GLN A 127 38.77 49.05 12.52
C GLN A 127 38.33 50.51 12.48
N ILE A 128 37.96 51.07 13.64
CA ILE A 128 37.47 52.43 13.79
C ILE A 128 38.35 53.15 14.80
N LEU A 129 38.99 54.25 14.36
CA LEU A 129 39.80 55.11 15.21
C LEU A 129 39.12 56.47 15.36
N ALA A 130 38.58 56.76 16.55
CA ALA A 130 38.03 58.06 16.91
C ALA A 130 39.13 58.94 17.51
N THR A 131 39.25 60.19 17.04
CA THR A 131 40.18 61.21 17.52
C THR A 131 39.42 62.47 17.91
N ASP A 132 39.55 62.91 19.16
CA ASP A 132 38.92 64.15 19.65
C ASP A 132 39.71 65.41 19.22
N ALA A 133 39.16 66.60 19.54
CA ALA A 133 39.77 67.88 19.20
C ALA A 133 41.10 68.17 19.93
N ASP A 134 41.36 67.49 21.04
CA ASP A 134 42.56 67.59 21.86
C ASP A 134 43.57 66.45 21.57
N SER A 135 43.36 65.70 20.48
CA SER A 135 44.17 64.58 20.00
C SER A 135 44.19 63.32 20.88
N ALA A 136 43.20 63.10 21.74
CA ALA A 136 43.01 61.79 22.36
C ALA A 136 42.30 60.83 21.41
N THR A 137 42.69 59.56 21.45
CA THR A 137 42.24 58.55 20.50
C THR A 137 41.67 57.31 21.17
N THR A 138 40.60 56.76 20.59
CA THR A 138 40.04 55.45 20.96
C THR A 138 39.87 54.61 19.72
N GLU A 139 40.26 53.33 19.82
CA GLU A 139 40.15 52.36 18.73
C GLU A 139 39.14 51.28 19.10
N GLN A 140 38.26 50.91 18.16
CA GLN A 140 37.34 49.78 18.29
C GLN A 140 37.36 48.94 17.01
N VAL A 141 37.20 47.63 17.17
CA VAL A 141 37.11 46.67 16.08
C VAL A 141 35.79 45.92 16.17
N ILE A 142 35.09 45.77 15.04
CA ILE A 142 33.85 44.99 14.92
C ILE A 142 33.96 43.94 13.82
N GLU A 143 33.14 42.89 13.95
CA GLU A 143 32.91 41.92 12.89
C GLU A 143 31.87 42.45 11.90
N TYR A 144 32.15 42.26 10.61
CA TYR A 144 31.27 42.65 9.53
C TYR A 144 31.16 41.48 8.54
N VAL A 145 30.04 40.75 8.61
CA VAL A 145 29.80 39.54 7.81
C VAL A 145 28.76 39.84 6.74
N VAL A 146 29.10 39.50 5.49
CA VAL A 146 28.19 39.58 4.35
C VAL A 146 27.95 38.17 3.83
N THR A 147 26.73 37.63 3.97
CA THR A 147 26.37 36.30 3.46
C THR A 147 26.06 36.36 1.96
N PRO A 148 26.42 35.32 1.17
CA PRO A 148 26.02 35.24 -0.23
C PRO A 148 24.49 35.08 -0.34
N PRO A 149 23.87 35.59 -1.41
CA PRO A 149 22.43 35.41 -1.63
C PRO A 149 22.12 33.97 -2.06
N GLU A 150 20.89 33.51 -1.84
CA GLU A 150 20.40 32.29 -2.49
C GLU A 150 20.31 32.49 -4.00
N GLU A 151 21.08 31.71 -4.76
CA GLU A 151 21.16 31.78 -6.21
C GLU A 151 20.27 30.72 -6.85
N ARG A 152 19.38 31.14 -7.77
CA ARG A 152 18.44 30.23 -8.44
C ARG A 152 19.17 29.29 -9.39
N SER A 153 18.69 28.06 -9.49
CA SER A 153 19.17 27.09 -10.48
C SER A 153 19.03 27.61 -11.92
N VAL A 154 19.96 27.22 -12.78
CA VAL A 154 19.95 27.56 -14.20
C VAL A 154 18.77 26.88 -14.92
N THR A 155 18.13 27.62 -15.82
CA THR A 155 17.15 27.10 -16.79
C THR A 155 17.52 27.56 -18.20
N MET A 156 17.35 26.72 -19.22
CA MET A 156 17.69 27.05 -20.59
C MET A 156 16.55 26.77 -21.58
N VAL A 157 16.51 27.56 -22.65
CA VAL A 157 15.63 27.33 -23.81
C VAL A 157 16.46 27.46 -25.08
N PHE A 158 16.14 26.68 -26.11
CA PHE A 158 16.88 26.67 -27.37
C PHE A 158 15.96 26.67 -28.59
N GLN A 159 16.53 27.11 -29.71
CA GLN A 159 16.01 27.01 -31.06
C GLN A 159 17.13 26.52 -31.98
N TRP A 160 16.77 25.70 -32.96
CA TRP A 160 17.68 25.20 -33.99
C TRP A 160 17.42 25.89 -35.34
N ASN A 161 18.48 26.38 -35.97
CA ASN A 161 18.49 26.75 -37.38
C ASN A 161 19.39 25.76 -38.11
N GLU A 162 18.79 24.97 -39.00
CA GLU A 162 19.50 24.05 -39.88
C GLU A 162 20.46 24.79 -40.86
N PRO A 163 21.49 24.11 -41.40
CA PRO A 163 22.36 24.68 -42.41
C PRO A 163 21.59 25.12 -43.67
N GLU A 164 21.99 26.23 -44.28
CA GLU A 164 21.46 26.64 -45.60
C GLU A 164 21.90 25.66 -46.71
N GLU A 165 21.17 25.63 -47.83
CA GLU A 165 21.45 24.77 -48.99
C GLU A 165 22.93 24.91 -49.45
N ASN A 166 23.70 23.80 -49.41
CA ASN A 166 25.16 23.72 -49.64
C ASN A 166 26.07 24.23 -48.51
N SER A 167 25.57 24.34 -47.28
CA SER A 167 26.35 24.60 -46.06
C SER A 167 26.33 23.37 -45.15
N THR A 168 27.41 23.16 -44.39
CA THR A 168 27.46 22.18 -43.29
C THR A 168 27.28 22.84 -41.93
N ILE A 169 27.16 24.16 -41.88
CA ILE A 169 27.12 24.93 -40.63
C ILE A 169 25.67 25.19 -40.23
N GLY A 170 25.25 24.57 -39.12
CA GLY A 170 23.98 24.82 -38.44
C GLY A 170 24.19 25.54 -37.11
N MET A 171 23.14 26.19 -36.61
CA MET A 171 23.22 27.11 -35.47
C MET A 171 22.16 26.77 -34.42
N VAL A 172 22.60 26.41 -33.21
CA VAL A 172 21.75 26.39 -32.02
C VAL A 172 21.83 27.75 -31.37
N TYR A 173 20.71 28.40 -31.08
CA TYR A 173 20.71 29.63 -30.30
C TYR A 173 19.55 29.62 -29.32
N GLY A 174 19.69 30.36 -28.22
CA GLY A 174 18.76 30.24 -27.12
C GLY A 174 18.97 31.29 -26.06
N ALA A 175 18.36 31.09 -24.90
CA ALA A 175 18.57 31.93 -23.73
C ALA A 175 18.77 31.07 -22.48
N ILE A 176 19.74 31.49 -21.67
CA ILE A 176 19.98 31.00 -20.32
C ILE A 176 19.30 31.96 -19.35
N LEU A 177 18.38 31.43 -18.56
CA LEU A 177 17.66 32.14 -17.52
C LEU A 177 18.38 31.88 -16.19
N HIS A 178 19.14 32.88 -15.76
CA HIS A 178 19.88 32.84 -14.50
C HIS A 178 20.08 34.26 -13.95
N GLN A 179 20.14 34.41 -12.62
CA GLN A 179 20.29 35.73 -11.98
C GLN A 179 21.61 36.43 -12.36
N PHE A 180 22.64 35.65 -12.69
CA PHE A 180 23.96 36.14 -13.11
C PHE A 180 24.37 35.56 -14.47
N PRO A 181 23.82 36.04 -15.59
CA PRO A 181 24.09 35.49 -16.93
C PRO A 181 25.56 35.59 -17.36
N HIS A 182 26.33 36.50 -16.74
CA HIS A 182 27.75 36.67 -17.02
C HIS A 182 28.64 35.55 -16.46
N THR A 183 28.10 34.69 -15.59
CA THR A 183 28.78 33.50 -15.07
C THR A 183 28.50 32.25 -15.88
N CYS A 184 27.56 32.32 -16.81
CA CYS A 184 27.06 31.16 -17.54
C CYS A 184 27.98 30.78 -18.69
N THR A 185 28.14 29.47 -18.90
CA THR A 185 28.75 28.86 -20.07
C THR A 185 27.78 27.86 -20.69
N ILE A 186 27.88 27.66 -21.99
CA ILE A 186 27.05 26.70 -22.72
C ILE A 186 27.95 25.81 -23.57
N LYS A 187 27.62 24.53 -23.67
CA LYS A 187 28.29 23.59 -24.57
C LYS A 187 27.29 22.58 -25.14
N TYR A 188 27.60 22.09 -26.33
CA TYR A 188 26.94 20.93 -26.93
C TYR A 188 27.86 19.72 -26.82
N HIS A 189 27.34 18.60 -26.33
CA HIS A 189 28.06 17.36 -26.18
C HIS A 189 27.47 16.29 -27.12
N PRO A 190 28.14 15.95 -28.23
CA PRO A 190 27.63 15.00 -29.20
C PRO A 190 27.56 13.58 -28.60
N LEU A 191 26.46 12.87 -28.85
CA LEU A 191 26.22 11.54 -28.32
C LEU A 191 27.28 10.56 -28.83
N GLY A 192 27.83 9.74 -27.91
CA GLY A 192 28.86 8.75 -28.22
C GLY A 192 30.29 9.29 -28.25
N THR A 193 30.52 10.55 -27.88
CA THR A 193 31.86 11.17 -27.84
C THR A 193 32.36 11.38 -26.41
N SER A 194 33.68 11.52 -26.21
CA SER A 194 34.25 11.85 -24.89
C SER A 194 34.05 13.32 -24.55
N SER A 195 34.00 13.66 -23.25
CA SER A 195 33.76 15.03 -22.77
C SER A 195 34.75 16.11 -23.28
N SER A 196 35.91 15.70 -23.79
CA SER A 196 36.87 16.59 -24.48
C SER A 196 36.41 17.10 -25.86
N ASN A 197 35.40 16.48 -26.45
CA ASN A 197 34.87 16.81 -27.77
C ASN A 197 33.62 17.69 -27.71
N SER A 198 33.28 18.20 -26.52
CA SER A 198 32.19 19.16 -26.37
C SER A 198 32.52 20.48 -27.09
N ILE A 199 31.53 21.01 -27.80
CA ILE A 199 31.64 22.25 -28.57
C ILE A 199 31.09 23.37 -27.70
N SER A 200 31.92 24.36 -27.38
CA SER A 200 31.50 25.50 -26.56
C SER A 200 30.72 26.51 -27.40
N GLY A 201 29.65 27.07 -26.84
CA GLY A 201 28.93 28.19 -27.45
C GLY A 201 29.33 29.53 -26.86
N ASP A 202 29.00 30.58 -27.61
CA ASP A 202 29.17 31.96 -27.20
C ASP A 202 27.94 32.44 -26.43
N VAL A 203 28.13 32.85 -25.17
CA VAL A 203 27.07 33.42 -24.31
C VAL A 203 27.20 34.95 -24.30
N ASN A 204 26.10 35.65 -24.61
CA ASN A 204 25.97 37.07 -24.38
C ASN A 204 25.69 37.32 -22.89
N THR A 205 26.74 37.67 -22.17
CA THR A 205 26.74 37.86 -20.71
C THR A 205 25.84 38.99 -20.20
N THR A 206 25.32 39.86 -21.08
CA THR A 206 24.42 40.95 -20.70
C THR A 206 22.94 40.55 -20.74
N VAL A 207 22.55 39.71 -21.70
CA VAL A 207 21.13 39.32 -21.92
C VAL A 207 20.87 37.83 -21.73
N GLY A 208 21.91 37.01 -21.49
CA GLY A 208 21.80 35.56 -21.30
C GLY A 208 21.55 34.77 -22.58
N THR A 209 21.49 35.40 -23.75
CA THR A 209 21.31 34.70 -25.02
C THR A 209 22.59 34.01 -25.44
N TYR A 210 22.53 32.84 -26.05
CA TYR A 210 23.71 32.13 -26.51
C TYR A 210 23.60 31.62 -27.95
N THR A 211 24.74 31.25 -28.53
CA THR A 211 24.81 30.63 -29.84
C THR A 211 25.90 29.55 -29.87
N ILE A 212 25.57 28.37 -30.36
CA ILE A 212 26.50 27.26 -30.61
C ILE A 212 26.52 27.01 -32.11
N VAL A 213 27.71 27.01 -32.70
CA VAL A 213 27.93 26.71 -34.11
C VAL A 213 28.29 25.25 -34.24
N LEU A 214 27.55 24.50 -35.05
CA LEU A 214 27.77 23.07 -35.30
C LEU A 214 28.09 22.84 -36.77
N ASP A 215 29.19 22.14 -37.06
CA ASP A 215 29.42 21.56 -38.38
C ASP A 215 28.80 20.17 -38.41
N VAL A 216 27.63 20.05 -39.02
CA VAL A 216 26.83 18.82 -39.00
C VAL A 216 27.43 17.70 -39.85
N SER A 217 28.48 17.98 -40.63
CA SER A 217 29.26 16.96 -41.34
C SER A 217 30.33 16.30 -40.46
N GLU A 218 30.73 16.93 -39.36
CA GLU A 218 31.76 16.45 -38.45
C GLU A 218 31.20 16.03 -37.08
N VAL A 219 29.97 16.47 -36.75
CA VAL A 219 29.40 16.41 -35.41
C VAL A 219 28.06 15.68 -35.42
N ASN A 220 27.89 14.73 -34.50
CA ASN A 220 26.61 14.03 -34.30
C ASN A 220 25.51 15.03 -33.89
N THR A 221 24.42 15.05 -34.65
CA THR A 221 23.25 15.93 -34.42
C THR A 221 22.36 15.49 -33.25
N LYS A 222 22.62 14.30 -32.69
CA LYS A 222 22.07 13.84 -31.41
C LYS A 222 23.09 14.11 -30.30
N GLY A 223 22.66 14.76 -29.21
CA GLY A 223 23.58 15.14 -28.13
C GLY A 223 22.90 15.89 -27.00
N ASP A 224 23.71 16.37 -26.06
CA ASP A 224 23.27 17.11 -24.88
C ASP A 224 23.68 18.58 -24.96
N ILE A 225 22.73 19.51 -24.81
CA ILE A 225 23.03 20.92 -24.56
C ILE A 225 23.17 21.10 -23.05
N ILE A 226 24.32 21.58 -22.60
CA ILE A 226 24.65 21.70 -21.17
C ILE A 226 24.95 23.17 -20.85
N ALA A 227 24.22 23.72 -19.89
CA ALA A 227 24.42 25.06 -19.36
C ALA A 227 24.96 24.97 -17.94
N ASP A 228 26.11 25.60 -17.69
CA ASP A 228 26.73 25.69 -16.38
C ASP A 228 26.77 27.16 -15.96
N CYS A 229 26.13 27.52 -14.84
CA CYS A 229 26.07 28.89 -14.29
C CYS A 229 26.36 28.89 -12.79
N GLY A 230 26.71 30.06 -12.23
CA GLY A 230 26.81 30.23 -10.78
C GLY A 230 27.91 31.20 -10.37
N LEU A 231 27.54 32.25 -9.64
CA LEU A 231 28.47 33.20 -9.02
C LEU A 231 28.81 32.79 -7.58
N PHE A 232 27.81 32.31 -6.83
CA PHE A 232 27.90 31.91 -5.43
C PHE A 232 27.59 30.42 -5.23
N THR A 233 26.57 29.91 -5.93
CA THR A 233 26.18 28.49 -5.95
C THR A 233 26.24 27.98 -7.38
N PRO A 234 27.11 27.00 -7.69
CA PRO A 234 27.17 26.41 -9.03
C PRO A 234 25.89 25.62 -9.31
N SER A 235 25.33 25.81 -10.50
CA SER A 235 24.17 25.10 -11.03
C SER A 235 24.49 24.61 -12.44
N SER A 236 24.02 23.42 -12.78
CA SER A 236 24.15 22.82 -14.12
C SER A 236 22.80 22.27 -14.56
N GLU A 237 22.49 22.43 -15.84
CA GLU A 237 21.30 21.84 -16.49
C GLU A 237 21.76 21.19 -17.80
N SER A 238 21.16 20.05 -18.14
CA SER A 238 21.48 19.28 -19.34
C SER A 238 20.20 18.89 -20.07
N LEU A 239 20.12 19.16 -21.37
CA LEU A 239 18.98 18.86 -22.23
C LEU A 239 19.41 17.98 -23.40
N ARG A 240 18.88 16.75 -23.46
CA ARG A 240 19.07 15.83 -24.59
C ARG A 240 18.26 16.31 -25.80
N VAL A 241 18.91 16.49 -26.95
CA VAL A 241 18.30 16.98 -28.19
C VAL A 241 18.67 16.12 -29.40
N ASP A 242 17.78 16.12 -30.39
CA ASP A 242 17.98 15.56 -31.74
C ASP A 242 17.73 16.70 -32.75
N LEU A 243 18.78 17.13 -33.47
CA LEU A 243 18.76 18.30 -34.35
C LEU A 243 18.51 17.86 -35.81
N PRO A 244 17.30 18.04 -36.37
CA PRO A 244 16.96 17.55 -37.71
C PRO A 244 17.66 18.36 -38.81
N LEU A 245 18.00 17.69 -39.92
CA LEU A 245 18.56 18.29 -41.14
C LEU A 245 17.63 18.06 -42.33
N THR A 246 17.58 19.01 -43.26
CA THR A 246 16.93 18.83 -44.56
C THR A 246 17.84 18.09 -45.57
N PRO A 247 17.33 17.10 -46.34
CA PRO A 247 18.16 16.25 -47.21
C PRO A 247 18.77 16.95 -48.42
N SER A 248 19.94 16.46 -48.84
CA SER A 248 20.82 16.93 -49.93
C SER A 248 20.51 16.15 -51.21
N GLN A 249 20.69 16.79 -52.37
CA GLN A 249 20.27 16.30 -53.70
C GLN A 249 21.32 15.45 -54.45
N THR A 250 22.26 14.81 -53.75
CA THR A 250 23.30 13.94 -54.37
C THR A 250 22.74 12.53 -54.49
N ASP A 251 22.93 11.81 -55.61
CA ASP A 251 22.39 10.45 -55.86
C ASP A 251 23.52 9.60 -56.50
N SER A 252 24.11 8.70 -55.72
CA SER A 252 25.39 8.03 -55.98
C SER A 252 25.24 6.77 -56.85
N ASP A 253 24.18 6.01 -56.67
CA ASP A 253 23.91 4.79 -57.44
C ASP A 253 22.92 5.01 -58.62
N ASN A 254 22.32 6.22 -58.70
CA ASN A 254 21.36 6.65 -59.71
C ASN A 254 20.07 5.82 -59.73
N ASP A 255 19.62 5.37 -58.58
CA ASP A 255 18.33 4.69 -58.43
C ASP A 255 17.14 5.67 -58.42
N GLY A 256 17.42 6.98 -58.28
CA GLY A 256 16.46 8.07 -58.27
C GLY A 256 16.09 8.60 -56.87
N ILE A 257 16.72 8.08 -55.82
CA ILE A 257 16.65 8.54 -54.44
C ILE A 257 17.99 9.22 -54.08
N PRO A 258 18.00 10.47 -53.57
CA PRO A 258 19.25 11.10 -53.18
C PRO A 258 19.90 10.40 -51.97
N ASP A 259 21.22 10.28 -51.92
CA ASP A 259 22.11 9.74 -50.87
C ASP A 259 21.73 10.12 -49.42
N LEU A 260 21.09 11.28 -49.19
CA LEU A 260 20.64 11.65 -47.84
C LEU A 260 19.25 11.10 -47.46
N ASP A 261 18.48 10.69 -48.46
CA ASP A 261 17.18 10.02 -48.35
C ASP A 261 17.27 8.53 -48.77
N ASP A 262 18.49 8.06 -49.11
CA ASP A 262 18.81 6.73 -49.58
C ASP A 262 19.56 5.96 -48.47
N ASP A 263 18.86 5.03 -47.84
CA ASP A 263 19.39 4.14 -46.81
C ASP A 263 20.40 3.12 -47.40
N CYS A 264 20.40 2.95 -48.73
CA CYS A 264 21.25 2.04 -49.50
C CYS A 264 21.93 2.76 -50.67
N ASP A 265 22.82 3.71 -50.37
CA ASP A 265 23.58 4.58 -51.28
C ASP A 265 24.46 3.89 -52.37
N SER A 266 24.35 2.57 -52.50
CA SER A 266 25.12 1.71 -53.39
C SER A 266 24.34 0.48 -53.90
N THR A 267 23.03 0.63 -54.06
CA THR A 267 22.10 -0.41 -54.52
C THR A 267 22.53 -1.04 -55.87
N PRO A 268 22.45 -2.38 -56.04
CA PRO A 268 22.79 -3.04 -57.29
C PRO A 268 22.03 -2.51 -58.50
N SER A 269 22.79 -2.07 -59.51
CA SER A 269 22.23 -1.46 -60.72
C SER A 269 21.23 -2.37 -61.45
N GLY A 270 19.99 -1.88 -61.57
CA GLY A 270 18.91 -2.53 -62.31
C GLY A 270 17.87 -3.25 -61.44
N GLU A 271 18.03 -3.22 -60.12
CA GLU A 271 17.00 -3.69 -59.18
C GLU A 271 15.95 -2.58 -58.92
N PRO A 272 14.67 -2.92 -58.72
CA PRO A 272 13.67 -1.96 -58.25
C PRO A 272 13.98 -1.56 -56.81
N VAL A 273 13.92 -0.26 -56.53
CA VAL A 273 14.21 0.29 -55.21
C VAL A 273 12.94 0.77 -54.51
N TYR A 274 12.96 0.68 -53.18
CA TYR A 274 11.95 1.22 -52.29
C TYR A 274 12.08 2.74 -52.16
N GLY A 275 11.16 3.37 -51.42
CA GLY A 275 11.25 4.81 -51.13
C GLY A 275 12.43 5.19 -50.24
N THR A 276 13.13 4.20 -49.68
CA THR A 276 14.36 4.30 -48.89
C THR A 276 15.61 4.07 -49.74
N GLY A 277 15.48 3.89 -51.07
CA GLY A 277 16.59 3.57 -51.99
C GLY A 277 17.11 2.13 -51.93
N CYS A 278 16.82 1.38 -50.87
CA CYS A 278 17.14 -0.05 -50.80
C CYS A 278 16.34 -0.92 -51.78
N SER A 279 16.94 -2.00 -52.25
CA SER A 279 16.29 -3.05 -53.06
C SER A 279 15.83 -4.25 -52.23
N ASP A 280 15.08 -5.18 -52.86
CA ASP A 280 14.70 -6.47 -52.26
C ASP A 280 15.90 -7.32 -51.81
N SER A 281 17.08 -7.14 -52.43
CA SER A 281 18.26 -7.92 -52.08
C SER A 281 19.03 -7.37 -50.86
N GLU A 282 18.62 -6.20 -50.38
CA GLU A 282 19.26 -5.45 -49.29
C GLU A 282 18.31 -5.13 -48.14
N THR A 283 17.01 -5.38 -48.35
CA THR A 283 15.95 -5.18 -47.36
C THR A 283 15.49 -6.52 -46.80
N ASP A 284 15.45 -6.61 -45.48
CA ASP A 284 14.81 -7.68 -44.70
C ASP A 284 13.66 -7.00 -43.95
N SER A 285 12.46 -7.07 -44.52
CA SER A 285 11.31 -6.25 -44.09
C SER A 285 10.70 -6.70 -42.76
N ASP A 286 10.78 -7.98 -42.42
CA ASP A 286 10.27 -8.53 -41.17
C ASP A 286 11.37 -8.86 -40.15
N VAL A 287 12.63 -8.66 -40.53
CA VAL A 287 13.83 -8.74 -39.67
C VAL A 287 14.02 -10.17 -39.13
N ASP A 288 13.71 -11.17 -39.96
CA ASP A 288 13.84 -12.58 -39.61
C ASP A 288 15.21 -13.19 -39.98
N GLY A 289 16.04 -12.42 -40.68
CA GLY A 289 17.37 -12.80 -41.15
C GLY A 289 17.42 -13.30 -42.60
N VAL A 290 16.30 -13.29 -43.33
CA VAL A 290 16.20 -13.61 -44.75
C VAL A 290 15.78 -12.37 -45.53
N MET A 291 16.60 -11.95 -46.50
CA MET A 291 16.29 -10.76 -47.32
C MET A 291 15.06 -11.00 -48.20
N ASN A 292 14.29 -9.95 -48.49
CA ASN A 292 13.02 -9.99 -49.23
C ASN A 292 13.10 -10.75 -50.55
N ASN A 293 14.24 -10.71 -51.26
CA ASN A 293 14.43 -11.43 -52.52
C ASN A 293 14.49 -12.96 -52.39
N ALA A 294 14.79 -13.46 -51.19
CA ALA A 294 14.92 -14.87 -50.84
C ALA A 294 13.86 -15.34 -49.85
N ASP A 295 13.08 -14.40 -49.30
CA ASP A 295 12.04 -14.65 -48.32
C ASP A 295 10.70 -15.00 -49.01
N LEU A 296 10.16 -16.17 -48.70
CA LEU A 296 8.85 -16.64 -49.16
C LEU A 296 7.73 -16.30 -48.16
N CYS A 297 8.09 -15.74 -47.01
CA CYS A 297 7.27 -15.51 -45.83
C CYS A 297 7.46 -14.08 -45.26
N PRO A 298 7.17 -13.02 -46.04
CA PRO A 298 7.56 -11.61 -45.81
C PRO A 298 6.94 -10.86 -44.60
N GLU A 299 6.30 -11.58 -43.69
CA GLU A 299 5.67 -11.05 -42.47
C GLU A 299 5.90 -11.99 -41.28
N THR A 300 7.09 -12.59 -41.20
CA THR A 300 7.48 -13.45 -40.09
C THR A 300 7.59 -12.66 -38.78
N PRO A 301 6.93 -13.10 -37.70
CA PRO A 301 7.01 -12.38 -36.43
C PRO A 301 8.45 -12.26 -35.90
N PRO A 302 8.83 -11.10 -35.33
CA PRO A 302 10.20 -10.85 -34.88
C PRO A 302 10.65 -11.82 -33.78
N ASN A 303 11.94 -12.17 -33.79
CA ASN A 303 12.59 -13.13 -32.88
C ASN A 303 12.18 -14.61 -33.02
N GLN A 304 11.50 -14.99 -34.11
CA GLN A 304 11.21 -16.40 -34.39
C GLN A 304 12.37 -17.07 -35.14
N ALA A 305 12.57 -18.38 -34.89
CA ALA A 305 13.53 -19.15 -35.67
C ALA A 305 12.92 -19.55 -37.02
N VAL A 306 13.54 -19.10 -38.11
CA VAL A 306 13.06 -19.32 -39.48
C VAL A 306 13.86 -20.37 -40.24
N ASN A 307 13.26 -20.94 -41.28
CA ASN A 307 13.94 -21.82 -42.21
C ASN A 307 14.69 -21.00 -43.29
N ALA A 308 15.27 -21.68 -44.29
CA ALA A 308 16.04 -21.01 -45.35
C ALA A 308 15.19 -20.15 -46.31
N ASP A 309 13.86 -20.26 -46.23
CA ASP A 309 12.88 -19.55 -47.04
C ASP A 309 12.18 -18.43 -46.23
N GLY A 310 12.70 -18.07 -45.04
CA GLY A 310 12.11 -17.06 -44.14
C GLY A 310 10.91 -17.56 -43.31
N CYS A 311 10.42 -18.78 -43.54
CA CYS A 311 9.20 -19.21 -42.85
C CYS A 311 9.48 -19.75 -41.43
N SER A 312 8.78 -19.19 -40.44
CA SER A 312 8.71 -19.73 -39.08
C SER A 312 7.72 -20.89 -38.95
N GLN A 313 7.73 -21.61 -37.82
CA GLN A 313 6.75 -22.67 -37.55
C GLN A 313 5.29 -22.17 -37.50
N TYR A 314 5.06 -20.88 -37.28
CA TYR A 314 3.71 -20.27 -37.32
C TYR A 314 3.18 -20.06 -38.73
N GLN A 315 4.06 -20.09 -39.75
CA GLN A 315 3.68 -19.93 -41.16
C GLN A 315 3.74 -21.25 -41.94
N LEU A 316 4.32 -22.28 -41.36
CA LEU A 316 4.40 -23.62 -41.96
C LEU A 316 3.23 -24.49 -41.49
N ASP A 317 2.67 -25.26 -42.41
CA ASP A 317 1.64 -26.27 -42.16
C ASP A 317 2.07 -27.57 -42.89
N SER A 318 2.51 -28.55 -42.11
CA SER A 318 3.23 -29.72 -42.64
C SER A 318 2.31 -30.79 -43.22
N ASP A 319 1.11 -30.94 -42.67
CA ASP A 319 0.11 -31.91 -43.11
C ASP A 319 -1.04 -31.28 -43.92
N ASN A 320 -1.02 -29.96 -44.08
CA ASN A 320 -1.97 -29.14 -44.84
C ASN A 320 -3.40 -29.26 -44.34
N ASP A 321 -3.56 -29.33 -43.02
CA ASP A 321 -4.86 -29.38 -42.35
C ASP A 321 -5.45 -27.99 -42.07
N GLY A 322 -4.68 -26.93 -42.33
CA GLY A 322 -5.06 -25.54 -42.15
C GLY A 322 -4.60 -24.93 -40.82
N VAL A 323 -3.90 -25.68 -39.98
CA VAL A 323 -3.34 -25.22 -38.71
C VAL A 323 -1.81 -25.21 -38.81
N SER A 324 -1.18 -24.12 -38.35
CA SER A 324 0.28 -24.01 -38.44
C SER A 324 0.97 -24.96 -37.47
N ASN A 325 2.13 -25.50 -37.86
CA ASN A 325 2.97 -26.39 -37.07
C ASN A 325 3.23 -25.91 -35.63
N ALA A 326 3.26 -24.59 -35.39
CA ALA A 326 3.52 -24.02 -34.07
C ALA A 326 2.39 -24.22 -33.05
N VAL A 327 1.14 -24.36 -33.51
CA VAL A 327 -0.05 -24.55 -32.67
C VAL A 327 -0.79 -25.85 -32.97
N ASP A 328 -0.33 -26.59 -33.97
CA ASP A 328 -0.82 -27.90 -34.35
C ASP A 328 -0.34 -28.98 -33.36
N GLN A 329 -1.28 -29.56 -32.64
CA GLN A 329 -1.08 -30.64 -31.68
C GLN A 329 -1.15 -32.02 -32.33
N CYS A 330 -1.61 -32.09 -33.58
CA CYS A 330 -1.87 -33.29 -34.37
C CYS A 330 -1.14 -33.25 -35.72
N PRO A 331 0.21 -33.30 -35.76
CA PRO A 331 1.05 -33.04 -36.94
C PRO A 331 0.99 -34.08 -38.08
N ASN A 332 -0.02 -34.95 -38.09
CA ASN A 332 -0.30 -35.90 -39.16
C ASN A 332 -1.82 -36.09 -39.35
N THR A 333 -2.59 -35.01 -39.29
CA THR A 333 -4.04 -35.05 -39.49
C THR A 333 -4.37 -35.61 -40.88
N PRO A 334 -5.25 -36.63 -40.97
CA PRO A 334 -5.62 -37.21 -42.26
C PRO A 334 -6.20 -36.17 -43.23
N LEU A 335 -5.59 -36.08 -44.41
CA LEU A 335 -5.98 -35.13 -45.45
C LEU A 335 -7.49 -35.21 -45.79
N GLY A 336 -8.19 -34.10 -45.57
CA GLY A 336 -9.61 -33.92 -45.90
C GLY A 336 -10.59 -34.16 -44.75
N GLU A 337 -10.10 -34.49 -43.56
CA GLU A 337 -10.91 -34.43 -42.34
C GLU A 337 -11.10 -32.98 -41.87
N GLN A 338 -12.14 -32.72 -41.08
CA GLN A 338 -12.34 -31.39 -40.48
C GLN A 338 -11.57 -31.33 -39.16
N THR A 339 -10.77 -30.30 -38.99
CA THR A 339 -9.91 -30.07 -37.83
C THR A 339 -10.45 -28.94 -36.96
N ASP A 340 -10.10 -28.98 -35.68
CA ASP A 340 -10.32 -27.88 -34.77
C ASP A 340 -9.16 -26.87 -34.79
N SER A 341 -9.20 -25.89 -33.88
CA SER A 341 -8.16 -24.85 -33.77
C SER A 341 -6.79 -25.37 -33.38
N SER A 342 -6.69 -26.63 -32.93
CA SER A 342 -5.43 -27.27 -32.52
C SER A 342 -4.90 -28.23 -33.58
N GLY A 343 -5.48 -28.24 -34.79
CA GLY A 343 -5.08 -29.13 -35.88
C GLY A 343 -5.63 -30.55 -35.74
N CYS A 344 -6.42 -30.86 -34.71
CA CYS A 344 -6.86 -32.22 -34.48
C CYS A 344 -8.23 -32.47 -35.11
N SER A 345 -8.37 -33.58 -35.86
CA SER A 345 -9.68 -34.01 -36.37
C SER A 345 -10.43 -34.89 -35.37
N ASP A 346 -11.72 -35.08 -35.59
CA ASP A 346 -12.56 -35.98 -34.79
C ASP A 346 -12.01 -37.42 -34.71
N SER A 347 -11.18 -37.85 -35.67
CA SER A 347 -10.59 -39.20 -35.64
C SER A 347 -9.35 -39.32 -34.76
N GLN A 348 -8.79 -38.18 -34.33
CA GLN A 348 -7.60 -38.07 -33.49
C GLN A 348 -7.93 -37.53 -32.10
N ARG A 349 -9.07 -36.86 -31.94
CA ARG A 349 -9.54 -36.31 -30.66
C ARG A 349 -10.39 -37.32 -29.89
N ASP A 350 -10.31 -37.20 -28.58
CA ASP A 350 -11.11 -37.88 -27.57
C ASP A 350 -11.43 -36.79 -26.53
N THR A 351 -12.48 -36.02 -26.81
CA THR A 351 -12.79 -34.74 -26.16
C THR A 351 -13.15 -34.91 -24.69
N ASP A 352 -13.77 -36.03 -24.31
CA ASP A 352 -14.16 -36.34 -22.94
C ASP A 352 -13.21 -37.34 -22.24
N GLY A 353 -12.24 -37.91 -22.97
CA GLY A 353 -11.15 -38.72 -22.44
C GLY A 353 -11.59 -40.13 -22.03
N ASP A 354 -12.67 -40.64 -22.62
CA ASP A 354 -13.25 -41.95 -22.29
C ASP A 354 -12.55 -43.12 -23.00
N GLY A 355 -11.63 -42.82 -23.93
CA GLY A 355 -10.85 -43.76 -24.71
C GLY A 355 -11.43 -44.08 -26.09
N ILE A 356 -12.52 -43.42 -26.51
CA ILE A 356 -13.14 -43.51 -27.82
C ILE A 356 -12.97 -42.16 -28.54
N SER A 357 -12.50 -42.19 -29.79
CA SER A 357 -12.31 -40.96 -30.55
C SER A 357 -13.65 -40.31 -30.94
N ASP A 358 -13.71 -38.98 -30.99
CA ASP A 358 -14.93 -38.19 -31.21
C ASP A 358 -15.75 -38.65 -32.44
N ASN A 359 -15.07 -39.09 -33.51
CA ASN A 359 -15.72 -39.58 -34.73
C ASN A 359 -16.47 -40.92 -34.55
N LEU A 360 -16.14 -41.68 -33.51
CA LEU A 360 -16.72 -42.96 -33.13
C LEU A 360 -17.58 -42.84 -31.86
N ASP A 361 -17.48 -41.72 -31.16
CA ASP A 361 -18.19 -41.43 -29.92
C ASP A 361 -19.60 -40.86 -30.18
N GLN A 362 -20.60 -41.51 -29.58
CA GLN A 362 -22.02 -41.12 -29.63
C GLN A 362 -22.45 -40.36 -28.37
N CYS A 363 -21.60 -40.29 -27.37
CA CYS A 363 -21.81 -39.66 -26.07
C CYS A 363 -20.62 -38.75 -25.70
N PRO A 364 -20.43 -37.62 -26.42
CA PRO A 364 -19.24 -36.75 -26.39
C PRO A 364 -19.00 -35.94 -25.10
N ASN A 365 -19.61 -36.34 -23.99
CA ASN A 365 -19.44 -35.71 -22.67
C ASN A 365 -19.51 -36.78 -21.56
N THR A 366 -19.00 -37.97 -21.80
CA THR A 366 -18.93 -39.02 -20.81
C THR A 366 -17.95 -38.63 -19.70
N PRO A 367 -18.38 -38.61 -18.42
CA PRO A 367 -17.50 -38.18 -17.34
C PRO A 367 -16.22 -39.02 -17.25
N LEU A 368 -15.09 -38.34 -17.07
CA LEU A 368 -13.76 -38.95 -16.98
C LEU A 368 -13.75 -40.06 -15.90
N GLY A 369 -13.48 -41.30 -16.33
CA GLY A 369 -13.41 -42.48 -15.45
C GLY A 369 -14.67 -43.36 -15.43
N GLU A 370 -15.74 -42.99 -16.12
CA GLU A 370 -16.86 -43.90 -16.35
C GLU A 370 -16.48 -45.07 -17.27
N SER A 371 -17.09 -46.23 -17.04
CA SER A 371 -16.98 -47.34 -17.98
C SER A 371 -17.90 -47.06 -19.17
N VAL A 372 -17.32 -47.02 -20.36
CA VAL A 372 -18.06 -46.78 -21.61
C VAL A 372 -18.15 -48.03 -22.48
N ASP A 373 -19.16 -48.08 -23.33
CA ASP A 373 -19.24 -49.09 -24.38
C ASP A 373 -18.37 -48.71 -25.60
N ASN A 374 -18.53 -49.45 -26.70
CA ASN A 374 -17.70 -49.25 -27.88
C ASN A 374 -18.14 -48.05 -28.76
N VAL A 375 -19.07 -47.23 -28.28
CA VAL A 375 -19.49 -45.97 -28.90
C VAL A 375 -19.41 -44.80 -27.91
N GLY A 376 -18.57 -44.92 -26.87
CA GLY A 376 -18.29 -43.87 -25.89
C GLY A 376 -19.45 -43.58 -24.92
N CYS A 377 -20.51 -44.41 -24.92
CA CYS A 377 -21.64 -44.17 -24.05
C CYS A 377 -21.49 -44.87 -22.69
N PRO A 378 -21.85 -44.20 -21.58
CA PRO A 378 -21.92 -44.80 -20.26
C PRO A 378 -22.67 -46.12 -20.31
N VAL A 379 -22.02 -47.21 -19.90
CA VAL A 379 -22.78 -48.43 -19.62
C VAL A 379 -23.63 -48.14 -18.39
N ASP A 380 -24.92 -47.92 -18.62
CA ASP A 380 -25.93 -47.51 -17.65
C ASP A 380 -25.76 -48.23 -16.30
N THR A 381 -25.04 -47.54 -15.43
CA THR A 381 -25.01 -47.71 -13.98
C THR A 381 -25.49 -46.38 -13.40
N GLY A 382 -26.67 -45.92 -13.87
CA GLY A 382 -27.23 -44.59 -13.67
C GLY A 382 -26.78 -43.75 -12.47
N GLY A 383 -26.26 -42.55 -12.75
CA GLY A 383 -26.16 -41.43 -11.82
C GLY A 383 -25.24 -40.32 -12.32
N GLY A 384 -25.79 -39.17 -12.77
CA GLY A 384 -25.02 -37.95 -13.05
C GLY A 384 -24.47 -37.28 -11.77
N PRO A 385 -23.70 -36.19 -11.87
CA PRO A 385 -23.01 -35.58 -10.74
C PRO A 385 -24.04 -34.86 -9.84
N VAL A 386 -24.41 -35.53 -8.75
CA VAL A 386 -25.16 -34.98 -7.64
C VAL A 386 -24.16 -34.24 -6.75
N ALA A 387 -24.42 -32.99 -6.39
CA ALA A 387 -23.76 -32.32 -5.27
C ALA A 387 -23.80 -33.29 -4.08
N THR A 388 -22.64 -33.84 -3.68
CA THR A 388 -22.62 -34.92 -2.70
C THR A 388 -23.21 -34.39 -1.40
N THR A 389 -24.42 -34.84 -1.05
CA THR A 389 -25.05 -34.57 0.25
C THR A 389 -24.03 -34.88 1.35
N LYS A 390 -23.67 -33.87 2.15
CA LYS A 390 -22.71 -34.04 3.25
C LYS A 390 -23.35 -34.99 4.27
N LYS A 391 -22.57 -35.90 4.85
CA LYS A 391 -23.10 -36.97 5.72
C LYS A 391 -22.81 -36.72 7.20
N ILE A 392 -23.78 -37.02 8.06
CA ILE A 392 -23.63 -37.00 9.53
C ILE A 392 -23.73 -38.44 10.05
N LEU A 393 -22.69 -38.91 10.74
CA LEU A 393 -22.69 -40.23 11.37
C LEU A 393 -23.28 -40.14 12.78
N ALA A 394 -24.44 -40.76 12.98
CA ALA A 394 -25.22 -40.68 14.21
C ALA A 394 -25.12 -41.97 15.07
N LEU A 395 -24.74 -41.81 16.34
CA LEU A 395 -24.53 -42.86 17.33
C LEU A 395 -25.63 -42.82 18.41
N HIS A 396 -26.43 -43.89 18.50
CA HIS A 396 -27.56 -44.01 19.42
C HIS A 396 -27.17 -44.17 20.89
N GLY A 397 -28.13 -44.04 21.81
CA GLY A 397 -27.92 -44.27 23.24
C GLY A 397 -27.71 -45.74 23.59
N GLY A 398 -27.15 -46.03 24.76
CA GLY A 398 -26.93 -47.41 25.21
C GLY A 398 -28.24 -48.14 25.49
N GLY A 399 -28.42 -49.35 24.95
CA GLY A 399 -29.67 -50.11 25.03
C GLY A 399 -30.77 -49.61 24.08
N GLU A 400 -30.41 -48.74 23.13
CA GLU A 400 -31.25 -48.26 22.05
C GLU A 400 -30.85 -48.93 20.72
N THR A 401 -31.37 -48.46 19.57
CA THR A 401 -30.96 -48.94 18.24
C THR A 401 -30.81 -47.76 17.30
N ALA A 402 -30.11 -47.94 16.17
CA ALA A 402 -30.02 -46.95 15.10
C ALA A 402 -31.40 -46.44 14.65
N SER A 403 -32.36 -47.34 14.42
CA SER A 403 -33.74 -46.97 14.08
C SER A 403 -34.48 -46.28 15.23
N GLY A 404 -34.14 -46.62 16.48
CA GLY A 404 -34.65 -45.95 17.68
C GLY A 404 -34.28 -44.47 17.67
N LEU A 405 -32.98 -44.17 17.54
CA LEU A 405 -32.48 -42.80 17.48
C LEU A 405 -33.10 -42.04 16.30
N ALA A 406 -33.11 -42.64 15.11
CA ALA A 406 -33.70 -42.04 13.92
C ALA A 406 -35.18 -41.67 14.12
N SER A 407 -35.92 -42.43 14.93
CA SER A 407 -37.35 -42.21 15.18
C SER A 407 -37.68 -41.23 16.31
N GLN A 408 -36.67 -40.74 17.04
CA GLN A 408 -36.91 -39.76 18.11
C GLN A 408 -37.40 -38.43 17.53
N GLN A 409 -38.39 -37.79 18.17
CA GLN A 409 -38.96 -36.54 17.66
C GLN A 409 -37.89 -35.45 17.43
N GLY A 410 -36.96 -35.24 18.36
CA GLY A 410 -35.90 -34.24 18.18
C GLY A 410 -34.92 -34.58 17.05
N MET A 411 -34.71 -35.87 16.75
CA MET A 411 -33.93 -36.28 15.58
C MET A 411 -34.69 -36.03 14.28
N GLN A 412 -36.01 -36.26 14.27
CA GLN A 412 -36.87 -35.92 13.12
C GLN A 412 -36.87 -34.40 12.88
N ASP A 413 -37.01 -33.59 13.94
CA ASP A 413 -36.96 -32.13 13.83
C ASP A 413 -35.62 -31.66 13.24
N LEU A 414 -34.50 -32.24 13.68
CA LEU A 414 -33.17 -31.95 13.11
C LEU A 414 -33.05 -32.36 11.64
N MET A 415 -33.51 -33.57 11.28
CA MET A 415 -33.46 -34.04 9.88
C MET A 415 -34.36 -33.22 8.96
N ASP A 416 -35.54 -32.81 9.43
CA ASP A 416 -36.45 -31.95 8.67
C ASP A 416 -35.86 -30.54 8.50
N ALA A 417 -35.13 -30.04 9.50
CA ALA A 417 -34.48 -28.74 9.47
C ALA A 417 -33.16 -28.73 8.68
N LEU A 418 -32.53 -29.88 8.43
CA LEU A 418 -31.23 -30.04 7.75
C LEU A 418 -31.33 -30.93 6.48
N PRO A 419 -32.19 -30.58 5.50
CA PRO A 419 -32.41 -31.40 4.31
C PRO A 419 -31.16 -31.57 3.42
N GLU A 420 -30.16 -30.69 3.57
CA GLU A 420 -28.88 -30.74 2.87
C GLU A 420 -27.90 -31.81 3.41
N PHE A 421 -28.20 -32.39 4.58
CA PHE A 421 -27.39 -33.43 5.20
C PHE A 421 -28.06 -34.81 5.13
N GLU A 422 -27.25 -35.84 4.81
CA GLU A 422 -27.66 -37.24 4.93
C GLU A 422 -27.25 -37.79 6.31
N PHE A 423 -28.23 -38.23 7.11
CA PHE A 423 -27.97 -38.85 8.41
C PHE A 423 -27.79 -40.36 8.28
N VAL A 424 -26.61 -40.86 8.66
CA VAL A 424 -26.27 -42.29 8.69
C VAL A 424 -26.27 -42.77 10.13
N PHE A 425 -27.20 -43.67 10.48
CA PHE A 425 -27.36 -44.16 11.83
C PHE A 425 -26.61 -45.48 12.04
N ALA A 426 -25.52 -45.44 12.80
CA ALA A 426 -24.72 -46.63 13.10
C ALA A 426 -25.33 -47.45 14.25
N SER A 427 -25.20 -48.78 14.19
CA SER A 427 -25.71 -49.70 15.21
C SER A 427 -24.56 -50.24 16.06
N ALA A 428 -24.64 -50.07 17.38
CA ALA A 428 -23.58 -50.50 18.27
C ALA A 428 -23.29 -52.01 18.14
N PRO A 429 -22.01 -52.44 18.03
CA PRO A 429 -21.68 -53.83 17.72
C PRO A 429 -21.66 -54.75 18.94
N GLU A 430 -21.70 -54.21 20.15
CA GLU A 430 -21.65 -55.01 21.39
C GLU A 430 -23.03 -55.53 21.80
N SER A 431 -23.05 -56.59 22.61
CA SER A 431 -24.29 -57.17 23.12
C SER A 431 -25.11 -56.19 23.96
N ASN A 432 -26.44 -56.21 23.80
CA ASN A 432 -27.40 -55.28 24.40
C ASN A 432 -27.34 -53.84 23.84
N ASP A 433 -26.86 -53.69 22.61
CA ASP A 433 -26.88 -52.44 21.85
C ASP A 433 -26.18 -51.28 22.60
N VAL A 434 -24.98 -51.56 23.10
CA VAL A 434 -24.14 -50.58 23.82
C VAL A 434 -22.84 -50.33 23.05
N TRP A 435 -22.33 -49.10 23.10
CA TRP A 435 -21.04 -48.75 22.51
C TRP A 435 -19.87 -49.10 23.42
N ILE A 436 -20.09 -48.96 24.74
CA ILE A 436 -19.10 -49.22 25.78
C ILE A 436 -19.71 -50.22 26.76
N ARG A 437 -19.12 -51.42 26.84
CA ARG A 437 -19.58 -52.47 27.77
C ARG A 437 -19.39 -52.05 29.23
N ASP A 438 -20.30 -52.48 30.11
CA ASP A 438 -20.11 -52.30 31.55
C ASP A 438 -18.80 -52.96 32.05
N PRO A 439 -18.11 -52.38 33.05
CA PRO A 439 -16.94 -53.01 33.66
C PRO A 439 -17.25 -54.38 34.28
N PRO A 440 -16.28 -55.31 34.37
CA PRO A 440 -16.50 -56.67 34.88
C PRO A 440 -17.07 -56.75 36.30
N GLY A 441 -16.76 -55.76 37.15
CA GLY A 441 -17.25 -55.65 38.52
C GLY A 441 -18.49 -54.77 38.67
N GLY A 442 -19.06 -54.30 37.56
CA GLY A 442 -20.15 -53.32 37.54
C GLY A 442 -19.66 -51.89 37.82
N LYS A 443 -20.60 -50.93 37.84
CA LYS A 443 -20.31 -49.48 37.93
C LYS A 443 -19.58 -49.03 39.21
N GLY A 444 -19.44 -49.90 40.21
CA GLY A 444 -18.69 -49.61 41.45
C GLY A 444 -17.24 -50.07 41.43
N GLU A 445 -16.80 -50.80 40.40
CA GLU A 445 -15.45 -51.36 40.26
C GLU A 445 -14.94 -51.04 38.84
N PRO A 446 -14.25 -49.90 38.66
CA PRO A 446 -13.80 -49.43 37.35
C PRO A 446 -12.86 -50.41 36.63
N THR A 447 -12.80 -50.29 35.30
CA THR A 447 -11.82 -51.01 34.46
C THR A 447 -10.69 -50.10 34.03
N THR A 448 -9.45 -50.59 34.08
CA THR A 448 -8.24 -49.86 33.69
C THR A 448 -7.75 -50.25 32.29
N SER A 449 -8.59 -50.92 31.49
CA SER A 449 -8.21 -51.39 30.16
C SER A 449 -8.38 -50.27 29.13
N PRO A 450 -7.33 -49.84 28.42
CA PRO A 450 -7.46 -48.88 27.32
C PRO A 450 -8.19 -49.47 26.11
N ASN A 451 -8.11 -50.78 25.94
CA ASN A 451 -8.70 -51.50 24.81
C ASN A 451 -10.18 -51.89 25.01
N TRP A 452 -10.89 -51.24 25.93
CA TRP A 452 -12.20 -51.71 26.36
C TRP A 452 -13.28 -51.58 25.26
N ALA A 453 -13.11 -50.61 24.36
CA ALA A 453 -14.02 -50.25 23.29
C ALA A 453 -13.52 -50.61 21.87
N ASP A 454 -12.45 -51.41 21.73
CA ASP A 454 -11.82 -51.76 20.43
C ASP A 454 -12.82 -52.27 19.39
N THR A 455 -13.81 -53.06 19.81
CA THR A 455 -14.84 -53.59 18.90
C THR A 455 -15.71 -52.48 18.30
N SER A 456 -16.08 -51.49 19.11
CA SER A 456 -16.83 -50.32 18.65
C SER A 456 -15.98 -49.38 17.79
N ILE A 457 -14.70 -49.19 18.16
CA ILE A 457 -13.75 -48.36 17.38
C ILE A 457 -13.56 -48.95 15.98
N SER A 458 -13.17 -50.24 15.88
CA SER A 458 -12.96 -50.89 14.58
C SER A 458 -14.23 -50.95 13.73
N TYR A 459 -15.40 -51.06 14.36
CA TYR A 459 -16.67 -50.99 13.63
C TYR A 459 -16.93 -49.58 13.07
N LEU A 460 -16.68 -48.53 13.85
CA LEU A 460 -16.85 -47.15 13.40
C LEU A 460 -15.85 -46.80 12.30
N ASP A 461 -14.58 -47.23 12.40
CA ASP A 461 -13.60 -47.07 11.33
C ASP A 461 -14.10 -47.73 10.03
N GLN A 462 -14.68 -48.94 10.13
CA GLN A 462 -15.25 -49.63 8.98
C GLN A 462 -16.46 -48.87 8.39
N VAL A 463 -17.33 -48.30 9.23
CA VAL A 463 -18.45 -47.47 8.78
C VAL A 463 -17.95 -46.22 8.07
N VAL A 464 -16.93 -45.54 8.60
CA VAL A 464 -16.32 -44.37 7.96
C VAL A 464 -15.67 -44.75 6.63
N ALA A 465 -14.97 -45.88 6.57
CA ALA A 465 -14.37 -46.38 5.34
C ALA A 465 -15.41 -46.78 4.27
N ASP A 466 -16.53 -47.39 4.67
CA ASP A 466 -17.54 -47.91 3.74
C ASP A 466 -18.56 -46.87 3.30
N GLN A 467 -18.88 -45.90 4.17
CA GLN A 467 -20.01 -44.97 3.98
C GLN A 467 -19.62 -43.49 4.03
N GLY A 468 -18.36 -43.18 4.33
CA GLY A 468 -17.83 -41.81 4.32
C GLY A 468 -17.63 -41.23 2.90
N PRO A 469 -17.03 -40.03 2.80
CA PRO A 469 -16.59 -39.18 3.91
C PRO A 469 -17.77 -38.64 4.72
N PHE A 470 -17.56 -38.49 6.03
CA PHE A 470 -18.54 -37.93 6.96
C PHE A 470 -18.12 -36.53 7.36
N TYR A 471 -19.03 -35.57 7.23
CA TYR A 471 -18.83 -34.19 7.65
C TYR A 471 -18.80 -34.08 9.18
N ALA A 472 -19.70 -34.79 9.87
CA ALA A 472 -19.83 -34.66 11.32
C ALA A 472 -20.15 -35.97 12.05
N LEU A 473 -19.82 -36.00 13.34
CA LEU A 473 -20.26 -37.00 14.29
C LEU A 473 -21.39 -36.46 15.16
N LEU A 474 -22.46 -37.24 15.32
CA LEU A 474 -23.55 -36.95 16.26
C LEU A 474 -23.66 -38.10 17.26
N GLY A 475 -23.59 -37.79 18.55
CA GLY A 475 -23.78 -38.78 19.61
C GLY A 475 -24.94 -38.41 20.53
N TYR A 476 -25.73 -39.42 20.90
CA TYR A 476 -26.78 -39.28 21.92
C TYR A 476 -26.48 -40.18 23.12
N SER A 477 -26.51 -39.64 24.34
CA SER A 477 -26.32 -40.38 25.58
C SER A 477 -24.99 -41.18 25.58
N GLN A 478 -25.03 -42.52 25.62
CA GLN A 478 -23.81 -43.33 25.51
C GLN A 478 -23.08 -43.18 24.16
N GLY A 479 -23.78 -42.86 23.07
CA GLY A 479 -23.16 -42.52 21.79
C GLY A 479 -22.30 -41.26 21.88
N ALA A 480 -22.76 -40.25 22.63
CA ALA A 480 -21.97 -39.05 22.92
C ALA A 480 -20.74 -39.37 23.80
N ALA A 481 -20.86 -40.30 24.74
CA ALA A 481 -19.73 -40.79 25.54
C ALA A 481 -18.69 -41.57 24.71
N MET A 482 -19.13 -42.20 23.62
CA MET A 482 -18.26 -42.99 22.72
C MET A 482 -17.44 -42.10 21.78
N ILE A 483 -17.94 -40.95 21.36
CA ILE A 483 -17.25 -40.07 20.42
C ILE A 483 -15.84 -39.65 20.87
N PRO A 484 -15.60 -39.13 22.10
CA PRO A 484 -14.23 -38.79 22.52
C PRO A 484 -13.33 -40.04 22.61
N VAL A 485 -13.89 -41.20 22.95
CA VAL A 485 -13.14 -42.48 22.92
C VAL A 485 -12.72 -42.83 21.49
N TYR A 486 -13.61 -42.64 20.51
CA TYR A 486 -13.34 -42.90 19.11
C TYR A 486 -12.29 -41.92 18.54
N LEU A 487 -12.47 -40.60 18.77
CA LEU A 487 -11.53 -39.57 18.34
C LEU A 487 -10.12 -39.77 18.93
N ALA A 488 -10.02 -40.27 20.16
CA ALA A 488 -8.73 -40.54 20.78
C ALA A 488 -7.98 -41.77 20.20
N ASN A 489 -8.67 -42.61 19.42
CA ASN A 489 -8.15 -43.89 18.94
C ASN A 489 -8.26 -44.06 17.42
N SER A 490 -8.63 -43.02 16.68
CA SER A 490 -8.81 -43.05 15.22
C SER A 490 -8.09 -41.87 14.57
N ASP A 491 -7.56 -42.08 13.37
CA ASP A 491 -6.96 -41.03 12.53
C ASP A 491 -8.00 -40.31 11.65
N ASN A 492 -9.28 -40.71 11.73
CA ASN A 492 -10.36 -40.09 10.96
C ASN A 492 -10.68 -38.69 11.47
N THR A 493 -10.80 -37.74 10.56
CA THR A 493 -11.13 -36.34 10.85
C THR A 493 -12.57 -36.01 10.49
N PHE A 494 -13.15 -35.04 11.21
CA PHE A 494 -14.51 -34.55 11.03
C PHE A 494 -14.52 -33.03 11.18
N ASN A 495 -15.45 -32.35 10.51
CA ASN A 495 -15.59 -30.90 10.60
C ASN A 495 -16.36 -30.48 11.87
N ARG A 496 -17.30 -31.31 12.33
CA ARG A 496 -18.16 -31.00 13.49
C ARG A 496 -18.41 -32.22 14.38
N VAL A 497 -18.56 -31.97 15.68
CA VAL A 497 -18.96 -32.97 16.68
C VAL A 497 -20.16 -32.45 17.48
N MET A 498 -21.23 -33.24 17.57
CA MET A 498 -22.44 -32.88 18.33
C MET A 498 -22.70 -33.92 19.42
N LEU A 499 -22.73 -33.49 20.67
CA LEU A 499 -22.83 -34.35 21.85
C LEU A 499 -24.11 -34.03 22.62
N TYR A 500 -25.15 -34.84 22.44
CA TYR A 500 -26.46 -34.65 23.07
C TYR A 500 -26.62 -35.49 24.34
N ASN A 501 -26.81 -34.82 25.48
CA ASN A 501 -26.98 -35.41 26.81
C ASN A 501 -25.88 -36.44 27.15
N GLY A 502 -24.64 -36.12 26.75
CA GLY A 502 -23.47 -36.98 26.90
C GLY A 502 -22.81 -36.91 28.28
N TYR A 503 -21.87 -37.82 28.51
CA TYR A 503 -21.06 -37.89 29.73
C TYR A 503 -19.72 -38.55 29.43
N LEU A 504 -18.73 -38.36 30.30
CA LEU A 504 -17.48 -39.11 30.23
C LEU A 504 -17.62 -40.52 30.82
N PRO A 505 -17.03 -41.57 30.21
CA PRO A 505 -17.10 -42.94 30.71
C PRO A 505 -16.19 -43.16 31.94
N THR A 506 -16.46 -42.45 33.04
CA THR A 506 -15.61 -42.40 34.25
C THR A 506 -15.42 -43.73 34.97
N SER A 507 -16.29 -44.73 34.74
CA SER A 507 -16.09 -46.10 35.22
C SER A 507 -15.07 -46.91 34.40
N HIS A 508 -14.47 -46.29 33.39
CA HIS A 508 -13.53 -46.89 32.44
C HIS A 508 -12.24 -46.07 32.43
N GLU A 509 -11.50 -46.11 33.54
CA GLU A 509 -10.25 -45.36 33.75
C GLU A 509 -9.28 -45.51 32.57
N GLY A 510 -9.14 -46.71 32.00
CA GLY A 510 -8.26 -46.91 30.85
C GLY A 510 -8.70 -46.16 29.57
N LEU A 511 -10.00 -45.93 29.37
CA LEU A 511 -10.50 -45.11 28.25
C LEU A 511 -10.35 -43.62 28.54
N ILE A 512 -10.52 -43.21 29.80
CA ILE A 512 -10.25 -41.82 30.22
C ILE A 512 -8.76 -41.50 30.00
N ASP A 513 -7.85 -42.40 30.40
CA ASP A 513 -6.42 -42.24 30.15
C ASP A 513 -6.10 -42.04 28.66
N THR A 514 -6.82 -42.73 27.75
CA THR A 514 -6.62 -42.53 26.30
C THR A 514 -7.15 -41.19 25.81
N ILE A 515 -8.27 -40.70 26.34
CA ILE A 515 -8.81 -39.37 26.00
C ILE A 515 -7.84 -38.30 26.51
N GLU A 516 -7.41 -38.40 27.77
CA GLU A 516 -6.52 -37.43 28.42
C GLU A 516 -5.13 -37.35 27.79
N ALA A 517 -4.72 -38.39 27.05
CA ALA A 517 -3.45 -38.41 26.33
C ALA A 517 -3.45 -37.51 25.08
N VAL A 518 -4.62 -37.16 24.53
CA VAL A 518 -4.76 -36.39 23.28
C VAL A 518 -5.62 -35.14 23.42
N GLU A 519 -6.25 -34.93 24.57
CA GLU A 519 -7.06 -33.74 24.83
C GLU A 519 -6.18 -32.47 25.01
N PRO A 520 -6.72 -31.27 24.70
CA PRO A 520 -8.07 -31.02 24.19
C PRO A 520 -8.20 -31.34 22.69
N PHE A 521 -9.33 -31.91 22.27
CA PHE A 521 -9.64 -32.10 20.85
C PHE A 521 -9.82 -30.74 20.17
N THR A 522 -9.27 -30.58 18.97
CA THR A 522 -9.35 -29.33 18.17
C THR A 522 -10.56 -29.29 17.25
N THR A 523 -11.22 -30.43 17.01
CA THR A 523 -12.46 -30.47 16.22
C THR A 523 -13.55 -29.65 16.91
N PRO A 524 -14.19 -28.69 16.21
CA PRO A 524 -15.28 -27.91 16.78
C PRO A 524 -16.41 -28.81 17.27
N ALA A 525 -16.79 -28.63 18.54
CA ALA A 525 -17.77 -29.46 19.20
C ALA A 525 -18.87 -28.63 19.86
N MET A 526 -20.09 -29.15 19.82
CA MET A 526 -21.23 -28.63 20.56
C MET A 526 -21.71 -29.67 21.56
N VAL A 527 -21.92 -29.24 22.81
CA VAL A 527 -22.41 -30.08 23.90
C VAL A 527 -23.78 -29.57 24.35
N PHE A 528 -24.81 -30.36 24.06
CA PHE A 528 -26.18 -30.06 24.45
C PHE A 528 -26.57 -30.85 25.70
N SER A 529 -27.17 -30.18 26.68
CA SER A 529 -27.73 -30.83 27.87
C SER A 529 -29.10 -30.27 28.25
N GLY A 530 -30.04 -31.17 28.57
CA GLY A 530 -31.35 -30.80 29.09
C GLY A 530 -31.35 -30.63 30.62
N GLU A 531 -31.77 -29.48 31.12
CA GLU A 531 -31.82 -29.20 32.57
C GLU A 531 -32.85 -30.04 33.33
N ASN A 532 -33.81 -30.64 32.62
CA ASN A 532 -34.79 -31.59 33.17
C ASN A 532 -34.29 -33.06 33.13
N ASP A 533 -33.05 -33.31 32.70
CA ASP A 533 -32.40 -34.61 32.82
C ASP A 533 -31.83 -34.80 34.24
N GLU A 534 -32.57 -35.50 35.10
CA GLU A 534 -32.18 -35.73 36.49
C GLU A 534 -30.93 -36.63 36.67
N TRP A 535 -30.40 -37.24 35.60
CA TRP A 535 -29.33 -38.22 35.69
C TRP A 535 -28.01 -37.80 35.05
N PHE A 536 -28.02 -37.03 33.96
CA PHE A 536 -26.79 -36.72 33.20
C PHE A 536 -26.46 -35.23 33.07
N LYS A 537 -27.37 -34.30 33.42
CA LYS A 537 -27.17 -32.87 33.19
C LYS A 537 -25.89 -32.29 33.79
N ASP A 538 -25.52 -32.73 35.00
CA ASP A 538 -24.33 -32.22 35.72
C ASP A 538 -23.01 -32.81 35.17
N LEU A 539 -23.08 -33.70 34.18
CA LEU A 539 -21.92 -34.37 33.58
C LEU A 539 -21.47 -33.76 32.25
N ALA A 540 -22.33 -32.97 31.60
CA ALA A 540 -22.03 -32.32 30.32
C ALA A 540 -20.83 -31.36 30.39
N PRO A 541 -20.63 -30.53 31.44
CA PRO A 541 -19.48 -29.62 31.51
C PRO A 541 -18.12 -30.34 31.50
N ALA A 542 -18.05 -31.53 32.10
CA ALA A 542 -16.81 -32.32 32.11
C ALA A 542 -16.48 -32.90 30.72
N LEU A 543 -17.51 -33.22 29.93
CA LEU A 543 -17.36 -33.67 28.55
C LEU A 543 -16.98 -32.50 27.62
N ALA A 544 -17.61 -31.34 27.79
CA ALA A 544 -17.31 -30.11 27.06
C ALA A 544 -15.83 -29.69 27.21
N ALA A 545 -15.30 -29.75 28.43
CA ALA A 545 -13.91 -29.39 28.73
C ALA A 545 -12.84 -30.25 28.00
N LYS A 546 -13.24 -31.32 27.31
CA LYS A 546 -12.35 -32.15 26.49
C LYS A 546 -12.13 -31.60 25.10
N PHE A 547 -12.90 -30.60 24.68
CA PHE A 547 -12.81 -29.96 23.37
C PHE A 547 -12.36 -28.51 23.54
N THR A 548 -11.57 -28.00 22.59
CA THR A 548 -11.14 -26.61 22.58
C THR A 548 -12.30 -25.72 22.13
N GLY A 549 -12.77 -24.81 22.98
CA GLY A 549 -13.79 -23.82 22.61
C GLY A 549 -15.18 -24.40 22.31
N SER A 550 -15.62 -25.44 23.03
CA SER A 550 -16.92 -26.08 22.79
C SER A 550 -18.10 -25.10 22.95
N LEU A 551 -19.10 -25.25 22.08
CA LEU A 551 -20.39 -24.57 22.21
C LEU A 551 -21.27 -25.33 23.22
N ASP A 552 -21.39 -24.78 24.43
CA ASP A 552 -22.11 -25.42 25.53
C ASP A 552 -23.55 -24.92 25.65
N LEU A 553 -24.51 -25.78 25.31
CA LEU A 553 -25.93 -25.45 25.24
C LEU A 553 -26.72 -26.15 26.35
N HIS A 554 -27.23 -25.35 27.28
CA HIS A 554 -28.05 -25.82 28.41
C HIS A 554 -29.52 -25.46 28.16
N SER A 555 -30.32 -26.45 27.74
CA SER A 555 -31.75 -26.26 27.49
C SER A 555 -32.55 -26.32 28.78
N GLN A 556 -33.34 -25.28 29.04
CA GLN A 556 -34.23 -25.21 30.21
C GLN A 556 -35.49 -26.09 30.07
N THR A 557 -35.78 -26.54 28.85
CA THR A 557 -37.03 -27.25 28.50
C THR A 557 -36.79 -28.72 28.19
N ALA A 558 -35.60 -29.10 27.68
CA ALA A 558 -35.28 -30.48 27.37
C ALA A 558 -35.02 -31.34 28.62
N GLY A 559 -35.39 -32.62 28.54
CA GLY A 559 -34.97 -33.67 29.47
C GLY A 559 -33.86 -34.51 28.85
N HIS A 560 -33.87 -35.83 29.10
CA HIS A 560 -32.98 -36.77 28.39
C HIS A 560 -33.54 -37.09 26.99
N ASN A 561 -33.50 -36.10 26.09
CA ASN A 561 -33.93 -36.18 24.70
C ASN A 561 -33.17 -35.17 23.84
N LEU A 562 -33.10 -35.39 22.53
CA LEU A 562 -32.63 -34.38 21.56
C LEU A 562 -33.55 -33.14 21.56
N PRO A 563 -33.04 -31.96 21.20
CA PRO A 563 -33.83 -30.72 21.14
C PRO A 563 -35.01 -30.88 20.18
N TYR A 564 -36.15 -30.31 20.54
CA TYR A 564 -37.26 -30.16 19.61
C TYR A 564 -37.11 -28.83 18.86
N GLU A 565 -37.81 -28.65 17.74
CA GLU A 565 -37.84 -27.38 16.98
C GLU A 565 -38.21 -26.18 17.88
N SER A 566 -39.00 -26.41 18.93
CA SER A 566 -39.39 -25.37 19.90
C SER A 566 -38.36 -25.06 20.99
N ASP A 567 -37.19 -25.71 20.99
CA ASP A 567 -36.14 -25.48 21.97
C ASP A 567 -35.49 -24.10 21.75
N GLN A 568 -35.15 -23.41 22.84
CA GLN A 568 -34.56 -22.06 22.78
C GLN A 568 -33.20 -22.02 22.06
N HIS A 569 -32.53 -23.16 21.95
CA HIS A 569 -31.22 -23.28 21.31
C HIS A 569 -31.27 -23.95 19.93
N PHE A 570 -32.47 -24.24 19.41
CA PHE A 570 -32.61 -25.01 18.15
C PHE A 570 -31.90 -24.32 16.98
N ASP A 571 -32.11 -23.01 16.80
CA ASP A 571 -31.45 -22.24 15.72
C ASP A 571 -29.92 -22.24 15.89
N SER A 572 -29.40 -22.00 17.10
CA SER A 572 -27.95 -22.05 17.37
C SER A 572 -27.33 -23.42 17.09
N ILE A 573 -28.11 -24.51 17.24
CA ILE A 573 -27.69 -25.86 16.87
C ILE A 573 -27.62 -25.99 15.35
N LEU A 574 -28.60 -25.47 14.61
CA LEU A 574 -28.58 -25.47 13.15
C LEU A 574 -27.41 -24.65 12.62
N ASP A 575 -27.16 -23.46 13.18
CA ASP A 575 -26.06 -22.58 12.81
C ASP A 575 -24.72 -23.29 12.99
N PHE A 576 -24.49 -23.92 14.14
CA PHE A 576 -23.27 -24.69 14.41
C PHE A 576 -23.04 -25.84 13.41
N ILE A 577 -24.12 -26.51 12.99
CA ILE A 577 -24.04 -27.63 12.03
C ILE A 577 -23.76 -27.11 10.61
N ARG A 578 -24.42 -26.01 10.23
CA ARG A 578 -24.35 -25.38 8.90
C ARG A 578 -23.13 -24.51 8.68
N GLU A 579 -22.44 -24.12 9.72
CA GLU A 579 -21.22 -23.32 9.64
C GLU A 579 -20.22 -24.03 8.72
N GLY A 580 -19.99 -23.47 7.53
CA GLY A 580 -19.18 -24.08 6.49
C GLY A 580 -19.89 -25.12 5.59
N VAL A 581 -21.24 -25.11 5.48
CA VAL A 581 -22.01 -26.01 4.59
C VAL A 581 -23.22 -25.36 3.90
N ALA A 582 -23.93 -24.42 4.53
CA ALA A 582 -25.05 -23.77 3.86
C ALA A 582 -24.57 -23.03 2.59
N PRO A 583 -25.33 -23.06 1.47
CA PRO A 583 -25.04 -22.18 0.34
C PRO A 583 -25.21 -20.76 0.85
N TYR A 584 -24.07 -20.14 1.17
CA TYR A 584 -23.99 -18.75 1.57
C TYR A 584 -24.63 -17.89 0.49
N ASP A 585 -25.58 -17.04 0.88
CA ASP A 585 -26.12 -16.01 0.00
C ASP A 585 -25.25 -14.75 0.16
N PRO A 586 -24.49 -14.33 -0.86
CA PRO A 586 -23.65 -13.13 -0.81
C PRO A 586 -24.38 -11.87 -0.34
N THR A 587 -25.70 -11.82 -0.52
CA THR A 587 -26.53 -10.68 -0.10
C THR A 587 -26.68 -10.57 1.43
N GLU A 588 -26.33 -11.60 2.19
CA GLU A 588 -26.42 -11.61 3.66
C GLU A 588 -25.20 -10.97 4.35
N SER A 589 -24.10 -10.70 3.64
CA SER A 589 -22.91 -10.02 4.23
C SER A 589 -23.13 -8.54 4.56
N TRP A 590 -24.19 -7.92 4.05
CA TRP A 590 -24.36 -6.47 4.10
C TRP A 590 -24.88 -5.99 5.46
N LEU A 591 -24.31 -4.88 5.92
CA LEU A 591 -24.75 -4.18 7.12
C LEU A 591 -25.77 -3.10 6.76
N CYS A 592 -26.56 -2.68 7.74
CA CYS A 592 -27.54 -1.60 7.60
C CYS A 592 -28.65 -1.83 6.57
N VAL A 593 -28.91 -3.09 6.21
CA VAL A 593 -29.97 -3.44 5.26
C VAL A 593 -31.32 -2.90 5.74
N ASP A 594 -32.08 -2.29 4.83
CA ASP A 594 -33.39 -1.72 5.08
C ASP A 594 -33.43 -0.72 6.27
N GLY A 595 -32.36 0.08 6.41
CA GLY A 595 -32.27 1.15 7.39
C GLY A 595 -32.25 0.68 8.85
N GLN A 596 -31.76 -0.55 9.10
CA GLN A 596 -31.61 -1.10 10.46
C GLN A 596 -30.29 -0.69 11.15
N GLY A 597 -29.47 0.17 10.53
CA GLY A 597 -28.20 0.62 11.11
C GLY A 597 -28.36 1.45 12.40
N PRO A 598 -27.36 1.49 13.30
CA PRO A 598 -27.31 2.38 14.45
C PRO A 598 -27.30 3.86 14.01
N TRP A 599 -27.91 4.70 14.85
CA TRP A 599 -27.90 6.15 14.66
C TRP A 599 -26.62 6.75 15.21
N VAL A 600 -25.88 7.46 14.35
CA VAL A 600 -24.66 8.17 14.72
C VAL A 600 -24.98 9.66 14.92
N LYS A 601 -24.50 10.22 16.03
CA LYS A 601 -24.82 11.60 16.44
C LYS A 601 -23.96 12.61 15.68
N ASP A 602 -24.57 13.64 15.13
CA ASP A 602 -23.85 14.77 14.54
C ASP A 602 -23.33 15.74 15.63
N TYR A 603 -22.00 15.91 15.68
CA TYR A 603 -21.31 16.84 16.57
C TYR A 603 -21.08 18.24 15.94
N ASN A 604 -21.36 18.43 14.64
CA ASN A 604 -21.11 19.66 13.89
C ASN A 604 -22.32 20.61 13.78
N GLY A 605 -23.46 20.25 14.40
CA GLY A 605 -24.71 21.01 14.39
C GLY A 605 -24.69 22.41 15.04
N ASP A 606 -23.59 22.84 15.67
CA ASP A 606 -23.45 24.18 16.24
C ASP A 606 -22.68 25.15 15.29
N GLY A 607 -23.23 25.40 14.09
CA GLY A 607 -22.92 26.62 13.33
C GLY A 607 -22.18 26.50 11.99
N ASN A 608 -21.93 25.29 11.45
CA ASN A 608 -21.08 25.10 10.26
C ASN A 608 -21.81 25.02 8.90
N GLY A 609 -23.08 25.42 8.81
CA GLY A 609 -23.75 25.64 7.51
C GLY A 609 -24.16 24.38 6.72
N TYR A 610 -24.04 23.18 7.29
CA TYR A 610 -24.57 21.94 6.70
C TYR A 610 -26.09 21.83 6.88
N THR A 611 -26.77 21.21 5.91
CA THR A 611 -28.20 20.89 6.03
C THR A 611 -28.33 19.61 6.87
N ALA A 612 -28.58 19.79 8.17
CA ALA A 612 -28.83 18.72 9.12
C ALA A 612 -29.85 17.67 8.64
N ASN A 613 -29.48 16.38 8.64
CA ASN A 613 -30.46 15.29 8.63
C ASN A 613 -31.18 15.25 9.99
N THR A 614 -32.50 15.51 10.00
CA THR A 614 -33.32 15.54 11.22
C THR A 614 -34.13 14.27 11.46
N ASN A 615 -33.91 13.21 10.67
CA ASN A 615 -34.75 12.00 10.69
C ASN A 615 -34.64 11.21 12.02
N GLY A 616 -33.52 11.30 12.74
CA GLY A 616 -33.30 10.58 14.01
C GLY A 616 -33.84 11.25 15.29
N VAL A 617 -34.39 12.47 15.20
CA VAL A 617 -34.79 13.28 16.39
C VAL A 617 -35.94 12.64 17.19
N SER A 618 -36.65 11.67 16.63
CA SER A 618 -37.79 10.98 17.27
C SER A 618 -37.57 9.49 17.55
N SER A 619 -36.39 8.94 17.26
CA SER A 619 -36.10 7.51 17.44
C SER A 619 -35.75 7.15 18.90
N PRO A 620 -36.07 5.93 19.39
CA PRO A 620 -35.68 5.48 20.73
C PRO A 620 -34.16 5.51 20.89
N GLY A 621 -33.63 6.35 21.79
CA GLY A 621 -32.18 6.61 21.95
C GLY A 621 -31.76 8.01 21.51
N GLY A 622 -32.54 8.67 20.63
CA GLY A 622 -32.36 10.06 20.19
C GLY A 622 -32.86 11.06 21.23
N SER A 623 -32.28 11.09 22.43
CA SER A 623 -32.59 12.13 23.42
C SER A 623 -31.66 13.33 23.25
N GLY A 624 -31.79 14.08 22.15
CA GLY A 624 -31.00 15.28 21.91
C GLY A 624 -31.41 16.04 20.66
N SER A 625 -31.46 17.37 20.75
CA SER A 625 -31.58 18.27 19.60
C SER A 625 -30.24 18.35 18.88
N GLY A 626 -30.08 17.58 17.80
CA GLY A 626 -28.93 17.60 16.90
C GLY A 626 -29.20 16.71 15.68
N PRO A 627 -28.48 16.88 14.56
CA PRO A 627 -28.66 16.04 13.38
C PRO A 627 -28.20 14.59 13.68
N TRP A 628 -28.79 13.60 13.03
CA TRP A 628 -28.41 12.20 13.22
C TRP A 628 -28.30 11.54 11.85
N PHE A 629 -27.24 10.77 11.64
CA PHE A 629 -27.04 9.97 10.44
C PHE A 629 -27.33 8.50 10.74
N GLN A 630 -27.81 7.79 9.73
CA GLN A 630 -28.02 6.36 9.80
C GLN A 630 -27.49 5.75 8.51
N CYS A 631 -26.64 4.76 8.63
CA CYS A 631 -26.21 3.93 7.51
C CYS A 631 -27.45 3.22 6.92
N GLU A 632 -27.57 3.24 5.60
CA GLU A 632 -28.69 2.64 4.87
C GLU A 632 -28.16 1.92 3.64
N VAL A 633 -28.47 0.62 3.54
CA VAL A 633 -28.11 -0.24 2.42
C VAL A 633 -29.37 -0.98 1.94
N THR A 634 -29.51 -1.14 0.62
CA THR A 634 -30.52 -2.00 0.00
C THR A 634 -29.83 -2.93 -0.98
N VAL A 635 -30.05 -4.23 -0.84
CA VAL A 635 -29.46 -5.26 -1.69
C VAL A 635 -30.55 -5.94 -2.51
N THR A 636 -30.34 -6.05 -3.82
CA THR A 636 -31.24 -6.77 -4.72
C THR A 636 -30.45 -7.64 -5.69
N VAL A 637 -31.01 -8.78 -6.10
CA VAL A 637 -30.39 -9.61 -7.14
C VAL A 637 -31.07 -9.37 -8.48
N GLN A 638 -30.27 -9.02 -9.49
CA GLN A 638 -30.73 -8.76 -10.85
C GLN A 638 -29.77 -9.38 -11.86
N ASN A 639 -30.28 -10.25 -12.72
CA ASN A 639 -29.52 -10.88 -13.82
C ASN A 639 -28.22 -11.60 -13.38
N GLY A 640 -28.22 -12.26 -12.22
CA GLY A 640 -27.02 -12.94 -11.69
C GLY A 640 -26.02 -12.01 -11.00
N ASN A 641 -26.36 -10.73 -10.86
CA ASN A 641 -25.56 -9.76 -10.13
C ASN A 641 -26.29 -9.31 -8.86
N MET A 642 -25.51 -9.05 -7.82
CA MET A 642 -25.92 -8.30 -6.64
C MET A 642 -25.84 -6.80 -6.95
N VAL A 643 -26.96 -6.10 -6.82
CA VAL A 643 -27.08 -4.66 -6.98
C VAL A 643 -27.30 -4.05 -5.60
N VAL A 644 -26.37 -3.19 -5.19
CA VAL A 644 -26.34 -2.58 -3.87
C VAL A 644 -26.51 -1.07 -3.99
N GLN A 645 -27.50 -0.56 -3.28
CA GLN A 645 -27.74 0.87 -3.12
C GLN A 645 -27.39 1.27 -1.70
N SER A 646 -26.60 2.32 -1.53
CA SER A 646 -26.26 2.86 -0.21
C SER A 646 -26.32 4.38 -0.18
N ASN A 647 -26.40 4.94 1.03
CA ASN A 647 -26.30 6.39 1.25
C ASN A 647 -24.87 6.86 1.61
N GLY A 648 -23.86 5.98 1.48
CA GLY A 648 -22.45 6.32 1.70
C GLY A 648 -22.06 6.60 3.15
N ILE A 649 -22.98 6.40 4.11
CA ILE A 649 -22.72 6.61 5.53
C ILE A 649 -22.28 5.30 6.16
N PRO A 650 -21.08 5.21 6.76
CA PRO A 650 -20.59 3.98 7.34
C PRO A 650 -21.32 3.62 8.65
N ASN A 651 -21.27 2.33 9.02
CA ASN A 651 -21.86 1.78 10.25
C ASN A 651 -21.01 2.02 11.51
N HIS A 652 -20.26 3.11 11.57
CA HIS A 652 -19.45 3.45 12.73
C HIS A 652 -19.32 4.96 12.87
N ASP A 653 -18.79 5.43 14.00
CA ASP A 653 -18.55 6.86 14.19
C ASP A 653 -17.43 7.33 13.24
N PHE A 654 -17.82 8.01 12.17
CA PHE A 654 -16.92 8.67 11.22
C PHE A 654 -16.81 10.18 11.49
N LEU A 655 -17.67 10.73 12.36
CA LEU A 655 -17.76 12.16 12.63
C LEU A 655 -16.79 12.63 13.71
N SER A 656 -16.40 11.75 14.63
CA SER A 656 -15.26 11.98 15.54
C SER A 656 -13.89 11.90 14.83
N THR A 657 -13.86 11.43 13.59
CA THR A 657 -12.64 11.23 12.79
C THR A 657 -12.36 12.42 11.85
N MET A 658 -11.26 12.37 11.09
CA MET A 658 -11.00 13.29 9.97
C MET A 658 -12.02 13.18 8.82
N GLY A 659 -12.95 12.22 8.89
CA GLY A 659 -14.16 12.13 8.07
C GLY A 659 -15.30 13.07 8.46
N CYS A 660 -15.11 13.94 9.46
CA CYS A 660 -16.13 14.90 9.86
C CYS A 660 -16.58 15.74 8.65
N CYS A 661 -17.90 15.93 8.52
CA CYS A 661 -18.55 16.73 7.46
C CYS A 661 -18.79 16.06 6.09
N ALA A 662 -18.72 14.72 5.97
CA ALA A 662 -19.19 14.02 4.77
C ALA A 662 -20.74 14.12 4.62
N PRO A 663 -21.26 14.47 3.44
CA PRO A 663 -22.69 14.38 3.16
C PRO A 663 -23.13 12.93 2.91
N GLU A 664 -24.43 12.66 3.06
CA GLU A 664 -25.06 11.47 2.47
C GLU A 664 -24.91 11.51 0.95
N MET A 665 -24.52 10.39 0.37
CA MET A 665 -24.29 10.23 -1.07
C MET A 665 -24.97 8.96 -1.54
N ASP A 666 -25.90 9.08 -2.49
CA ASP A 666 -26.56 7.91 -3.07
C ASP A 666 -25.60 7.21 -4.03
N TYR A 667 -25.26 5.97 -3.72
CA TYR A 667 -24.43 5.12 -4.55
C TYR A 667 -25.21 3.91 -5.06
N THR A 668 -24.89 3.46 -6.27
CA THR A 668 -25.35 2.17 -6.80
C THR A 668 -24.14 1.40 -7.32
N SER A 669 -23.91 0.22 -6.75
CA SER A 669 -22.85 -0.70 -7.15
C SER A 669 -23.41 -2.04 -7.58
N THR A 670 -22.70 -2.73 -8.48
CA THR A 670 -23.13 -4.02 -9.02
C THR A 670 -21.96 -5.00 -8.98
N PHE A 671 -22.22 -6.20 -8.47
CA PHE A 671 -21.22 -7.26 -8.27
C PHE A 671 -21.73 -8.58 -8.88
N PRO A 672 -20.92 -9.29 -9.68
CA PRO A 672 -21.25 -10.66 -10.09
C PRO A 672 -21.41 -11.59 -8.87
N LEU A 673 -22.48 -12.37 -8.81
CA LEU A 673 -22.64 -13.40 -7.76
C LEU A 673 -21.76 -14.63 -8.03
N ASP A 674 -21.45 -14.88 -9.30
CA ASP A 674 -20.57 -15.94 -9.78
C ASP A 674 -19.36 -15.28 -10.46
N PRO A 675 -18.37 -14.78 -9.70
CA PRO A 675 -17.19 -14.14 -10.26
C PRO A 675 -16.40 -15.13 -11.13
N VAL A 676 -15.85 -14.63 -12.23
CA VAL A 676 -15.06 -15.41 -13.19
C VAL A 676 -13.69 -14.79 -13.31
N ASN A 677 -12.64 -15.61 -13.22
CA ASN A 677 -11.26 -15.16 -13.39
C ASN A 677 -11.07 -14.48 -14.74
N ASP A 678 -10.40 -13.33 -14.72
CA ASP A 678 -10.04 -12.64 -15.96
C ASP A 678 -8.78 -13.25 -16.58
N THR A 679 -8.95 -14.29 -17.39
CA THR A 679 -7.83 -14.98 -18.04
C THR A 679 -7.48 -14.38 -19.42
N THR A 680 -8.05 -13.24 -19.78
CA THR A 680 -8.05 -12.77 -21.17
C THR A 680 -7.02 -11.67 -21.38
N GLY A 681 -5.88 -11.99 -22.00
CA GLY A 681 -4.79 -11.02 -22.20
C GLY A 681 -5.19 -9.71 -22.89
N GLY A 682 -4.42 -8.65 -22.62
CA GLY A 682 -4.67 -7.29 -23.12
C GLY A 682 -4.65 -6.20 -22.04
N HIS A 683 -4.35 -6.57 -20.79
CA HIS A 683 -4.29 -5.64 -19.66
C HIS A 683 -3.05 -4.74 -19.72
N ASP A 684 -3.25 -3.48 -19.36
CA ASP A 684 -2.18 -2.48 -19.30
C ASP A 684 -1.39 -2.62 -18.01
N SER A 685 -0.09 -2.88 -18.09
CA SER A 685 0.80 -2.99 -16.92
C SER A 685 1.28 -1.64 -16.38
N THR A 686 0.96 -0.53 -17.05
CA THR A 686 1.49 0.81 -16.73
C THR A 686 1.16 1.26 -15.29
N ASN A 687 0.01 0.84 -14.74
CA ASN A 687 -0.44 1.26 -13.41
C ASN A 687 -0.36 0.15 -12.34
N CYS A 688 0.00 -1.07 -12.72
CA CYS A 688 0.19 -2.19 -11.79
C CYS A 688 1.28 -3.16 -12.28
N PRO A 689 2.57 -2.76 -12.28
CA PRO A 689 3.65 -3.55 -12.84
C PRO A 689 3.75 -4.97 -12.26
N ALA A 690 3.36 -5.15 -10.99
CA ALA A 690 3.35 -6.45 -10.31
C ALA A 690 2.43 -7.49 -10.98
N SER A 691 1.31 -7.06 -11.60
CA SER A 691 0.43 -7.98 -12.34
C SER A 691 1.05 -8.44 -13.67
N ALA A 692 2.03 -7.70 -14.18
CA ALA A 692 2.69 -7.96 -15.46
C ALA A 692 1.70 -8.15 -16.63
N GLY A 693 0.55 -7.48 -16.59
CA GLY A 693 -0.50 -7.57 -17.61
C GLY A 693 -1.30 -8.88 -17.58
N ARG A 694 -1.20 -9.66 -16.49
CA ARG A 694 -2.03 -10.87 -16.26
C ARG A 694 -3.45 -10.53 -15.85
N TRP A 695 -3.63 -9.42 -15.15
CA TRP A 695 -4.90 -9.01 -14.53
C TRP A 695 -5.15 -7.52 -14.81
N GLU A 696 -6.42 -7.12 -14.87
CA GLU A 696 -6.82 -5.72 -15.01
C GLU A 696 -6.42 -4.92 -13.76
N CYS A 697 -5.66 -3.84 -13.93
CA CYS A 697 -5.31 -2.96 -12.81
C CYS A 697 -6.55 -2.24 -12.28
N VAL A 698 -6.66 -2.12 -10.95
CA VAL A 698 -7.68 -1.22 -10.39
C VAL A 698 -7.36 0.23 -10.76
N PRO A 699 -8.38 1.10 -10.92
CA PRO A 699 -8.12 2.51 -11.17
C PRO A 699 -7.34 3.11 -10.00
N ALA A 700 -6.31 3.92 -10.32
CA ALA A 700 -5.54 4.62 -9.29
C ALA A 700 -6.42 5.56 -8.46
N ARG A 701 -7.45 6.16 -9.07
CA ARG A 701 -8.36 7.13 -8.44
C ARG A 701 -9.82 6.68 -8.49
N GLY A 702 -10.51 6.87 -7.37
CA GLY A 702 -11.93 6.54 -7.22
C GLY A 702 -12.15 5.15 -6.63
N ALA A 703 -13.42 4.73 -6.59
CA ALA A 703 -13.80 3.47 -5.98
C ALA A 703 -13.28 2.26 -6.77
N VAL A 704 -12.87 1.23 -6.04
CA VAL A 704 -12.45 -0.08 -6.56
C VAL A 704 -13.29 -1.23 -5.96
N ALA A 705 -13.95 -0.94 -4.85
CA ALA A 705 -14.77 -1.88 -4.11
C ALA A 705 -15.82 -1.12 -3.28
N MET A 706 -16.75 -1.85 -2.68
CA MET A 706 -17.70 -1.32 -1.71
C MET A 706 -17.58 -2.10 -0.41
N SER A 707 -17.48 -1.40 0.72
CA SER A 707 -17.52 -2.06 2.02
C SER A 707 -18.94 -2.54 2.35
N VAL A 708 -19.06 -3.55 3.21
CA VAL A 708 -20.36 -4.13 3.59
C VAL A 708 -21.33 -3.14 4.24
N ASN A 709 -20.85 -2.00 4.73
CA ASN A 709 -21.70 -0.94 5.28
C ASN A 709 -22.15 0.10 4.24
N GLY A 710 -21.79 -0.08 2.97
CA GLY A 710 -22.17 0.81 1.88
C GLY A 710 -21.31 2.07 1.75
N ALA A 711 -20.16 2.18 2.44
CA ALA A 711 -19.17 3.20 2.15
C ALA A 711 -18.16 2.70 1.10
N PRO A 712 -17.80 3.53 0.08
CA PRO A 712 -16.84 3.15 -0.94
C PRO A 712 -15.44 2.81 -0.38
N ILE A 713 -14.74 1.92 -1.08
CA ILE A 713 -13.32 1.64 -0.90
C ILE A 713 -12.60 2.19 -2.13
N PHE A 714 -11.66 3.10 -1.92
CA PHE A 714 -10.95 3.79 -3.00
C PHE A 714 -9.60 3.13 -3.30
N GLY A 715 -9.15 3.33 -4.53
CA GLY A 715 -7.79 2.99 -4.97
C GLY A 715 -6.74 3.93 -4.34
N PRO A 716 -5.46 3.75 -4.72
CA PRO A 716 -4.32 4.38 -4.06
C PRO A 716 -4.30 5.91 -3.96
N GLU A 717 -5.00 6.61 -4.86
CA GLU A 717 -4.96 8.06 -4.99
C GLU A 717 -6.34 8.70 -4.79
N GLU A 718 -6.36 9.80 -4.03
CA GLU A 718 -7.52 10.70 -3.93
C GLU A 718 -7.48 11.81 -5.02
N GLY A 719 -6.27 12.17 -5.46
CA GLY A 719 -5.98 13.29 -6.34
C GLY A 719 -4.68 13.08 -7.11
N PRO A 720 -4.40 13.87 -8.17
CA PRO A 720 -3.25 13.65 -9.04
C PRO A 720 -1.92 13.64 -8.27
N GLY A 721 -1.30 12.46 -8.17
CA GLY A 721 0.02 12.27 -7.58
C GLY A 721 0.07 12.35 -6.04
N GLY A 722 -1.02 12.03 -5.35
CA GLY A 722 -1.06 11.95 -3.88
C GLY A 722 -1.24 10.52 -3.38
N ASP A 723 -0.31 10.04 -2.56
CA ASP A 723 -0.50 8.81 -1.78
C ASP A 723 -1.36 9.10 -0.54
N ALA A 724 -2.56 8.54 -0.50
CA ALA A 724 -3.49 8.74 0.61
C ALA A 724 -3.01 8.12 1.94
N VAL A 725 -2.11 7.14 1.89
CA VAL A 725 -1.69 6.31 3.02
C VAL A 725 -0.25 6.61 3.48
N ALA A 726 0.59 7.20 2.61
CA ALA A 726 1.98 7.56 2.92
C ALA A 726 2.16 8.29 4.26
N LEU A 727 1.29 9.26 4.54
CA LEU A 727 1.35 10.06 5.78
C LEU A 727 0.88 9.32 7.03
N HIS A 728 0.12 8.24 6.88
CA HIS A 728 -0.40 7.50 8.03
C HIS A 728 0.70 6.71 8.74
N PHE A 729 1.75 6.30 8.01
CA PHE A 729 2.80 5.43 8.51
C PHE A 729 4.17 6.08 8.62
N ASP A 730 4.30 7.37 8.30
CA ASP A 730 5.56 8.12 8.36
C ASP A 730 6.69 7.46 7.54
N TYR A 731 6.37 6.68 6.51
CA TYR A 731 7.39 6.00 5.71
C TYR A 731 8.01 6.88 4.63
N PHE A 732 7.22 7.83 4.12
CA PHE A 732 7.55 8.74 3.04
C PHE A 732 7.15 10.17 3.41
N ASN A 733 7.85 11.17 2.86
CA ASN A 733 7.46 12.56 3.01
C ASN A 733 6.52 12.97 1.86
N GLU A 734 5.22 12.80 2.04
CA GLU A 734 4.23 13.24 1.04
C GLU A 734 4.12 14.77 1.03
N ASN A 735 4.68 15.38 -0.02
CA ASN A 735 4.75 16.84 -0.21
C ASN A 735 3.93 17.35 -1.41
N ARG A 736 3.29 16.45 -2.17
CA ARG A 736 2.47 16.73 -3.35
C ARG A 736 1.03 16.97 -2.93
N GLN A 737 0.41 16.00 -2.25
CA GLN A 737 -0.94 16.11 -1.70
C GLN A 737 -1.07 15.39 -0.35
N PRO A 738 -0.75 16.06 0.77
CA PRO A 738 -0.84 15.44 2.09
C PRO A 738 -2.29 15.15 2.46
N ILE A 739 -2.65 13.86 2.54
CA ILE A 739 -3.94 13.37 3.04
C ILE A 739 -3.70 12.66 4.35
N VAL A 740 -4.50 13.01 5.35
CA VAL A 740 -4.42 12.36 6.67
C VAL A 740 -5.67 11.52 6.84
N LEU A 741 -5.46 10.22 6.97
CA LEU A 741 -6.52 9.27 7.25
C LEU A 741 -6.93 9.36 8.72
N GLY A 742 -8.24 9.27 8.96
CA GLY A 742 -8.80 9.22 10.31
C GLY A 742 -8.76 7.80 10.88
N TRP A 743 -9.52 7.62 11.98
CA TRP A 743 -9.77 6.29 12.52
C TRP A 743 -10.44 5.38 11.50
N CYS A 744 -10.12 4.09 11.58
CA CYS A 744 -10.48 3.12 10.54
C CYS A 744 -9.91 3.46 9.16
N THR A 745 -8.88 4.31 9.08
CA THR A 745 -8.09 4.55 7.86
C THR A 745 -8.90 5.06 6.67
N GLY A 746 -10.02 5.71 6.98
CA GLY A 746 -10.89 6.40 6.04
C GLY A 746 -10.93 7.90 6.31
N HIS A 747 -11.45 8.65 5.36
CA HIS A 747 -11.59 10.10 5.48
C HIS A 747 -12.77 10.63 4.64
N SER A 748 -13.02 11.94 4.73
CA SER A 748 -14.07 12.63 3.98
C SER A 748 -13.43 13.57 2.96
N ALA A 749 -13.78 13.38 1.69
CA ALA A 749 -13.35 14.25 0.61
C ALA A 749 -14.32 15.42 0.36
N GLY A 750 -14.93 15.95 1.43
CA GLY A 750 -15.87 17.06 1.36
C GLY A 750 -17.16 16.68 0.62
N PRO A 751 -17.48 17.28 -0.55
CA PRO A 751 -18.71 16.97 -1.28
C PRO A 751 -18.77 15.55 -1.88
N ASN A 752 -17.65 14.81 -1.85
CA ASN A 752 -17.55 13.48 -2.47
C ASN A 752 -17.86 12.32 -1.50
N GLY A 753 -18.24 12.61 -0.26
CA GLY A 753 -18.58 11.59 0.74
C GLY A 753 -17.39 11.04 1.53
N TYR A 754 -17.68 10.05 2.37
CA TYR A 754 -16.71 9.29 3.17
C TYR A 754 -16.31 8.01 2.43
N HIS A 755 -15.04 7.58 2.54
CA HIS A 755 -14.55 6.34 1.96
C HIS A 755 -13.28 5.83 2.68
N TYR A 756 -12.93 4.56 2.44
CA TYR A 756 -11.74 3.88 2.97
C TYR A 756 -10.61 3.78 1.95
N HIS A 757 -9.36 3.72 2.41
CA HIS A 757 -8.16 3.54 1.56
C HIS A 757 -7.35 2.29 1.90
N TYR A 758 -7.22 1.94 3.19
CA TYR A 758 -6.26 0.92 3.65
C TYR A 758 -6.91 -0.25 4.42
N ASP A 759 -7.74 0.06 5.40
CA ASP A 759 -8.41 -0.86 6.30
C ASP A 759 -9.90 -0.48 6.44
N ALA A 760 -10.75 -1.48 6.63
CA ALA A 760 -12.16 -1.32 6.98
C ALA A 760 -12.60 -2.32 8.06
N ASN A 761 -11.68 -2.99 8.77
CA ASN A 761 -12.04 -3.97 9.77
C ASN A 761 -12.82 -3.39 10.97
N CYS A 762 -12.72 -2.08 11.21
CA CYS A 762 -13.47 -1.42 12.29
C CYS A 762 -14.99 -1.56 12.16
N VAL A 763 -15.51 -1.91 10.98
CA VAL A 763 -16.96 -2.08 10.76
C VAL A 763 -17.56 -3.18 11.63
N TYR A 764 -16.73 -4.08 12.15
CA TYR A 764 -17.09 -5.16 13.06
C TYR A 764 -16.61 -4.93 14.50
N TRP A 765 -15.97 -3.78 14.78
CA TRP A 765 -15.52 -3.46 16.12
C TRP A 765 -16.61 -2.76 16.91
N GLU A 766 -16.96 -3.33 18.06
CA GLU A 766 -17.88 -2.71 19.02
C GLU A 766 -17.10 -2.12 20.21
N PRO A 767 -17.25 -0.81 20.50
CA PRO A 767 -16.56 -0.20 21.64
C PRO A 767 -17.12 -0.73 22.96
N ALA A 768 -16.23 -1.04 23.91
CA ALA A 768 -16.64 -1.39 25.26
C ALA A 768 -17.25 -0.18 25.99
N THR A 769 -17.86 -0.41 27.17
CA THR A 769 -18.46 0.68 27.95
C THR A 769 -17.42 1.75 28.29
N GLY A 770 -17.58 2.95 27.71
CA GLY A 770 -16.70 4.08 27.93
C GLY A 770 -15.59 4.25 26.88
N GLU A 771 -15.50 3.35 25.90
CA GLU A 771 -14.64 3.49 24.73
C GLU A 771 -15.37 4.26 23.60
N SER A 772 -14.61 4.92 22.73
CA SER A 772 -15.06 5.55 21.48
C SER A 772 -14.24 5.02 20.30
N MET A 773 -14.56 5.45 19.07
CA MET A 773 -13.74 5.14 17.89
C MET A 773 -12.26 5.55 18.03
N ASP A 774 -11.95 6.50 18.91
CA ASP A 774 -10.58 6.88 19.23
C ASP A 774 -9.77 5.77 19.93
N ASP A 775 -10.45 4.77 20.49
CA ASP A 775 -9.84 3.60 21.14
C ASP A 775 -9.70 2.41 20.18
N TYR A 776 -10.16 2.50 18.93
CA TYR A 776 -10.00 1.41 17.97
C TYR A 776 -8.52 1.22 17.62
N ASP A 777 -8.10 -0.04 17.61
CA ASP A 777 -6.81 -0.47 17.12
C ASP A 777 -6.99 -1.83 16.43
N ILE A 778 -6.21 -2.09 15.39
CA ILE A 778 -6.34 -3.30 14.58
C ILE A 778 -6.08 -4.59 15.40
N SER A 779 -5.30 -4.51 16.49
CA SER A 779 -5.10 -5.63 17.42
C SER A 779 -6.34 -5.99 18.24
N LYS A 780 -7.37 -5.12 18.27
CA LYS A 780 -8.65 -5.40 18.93
C LYS A 780 -9.60 -6.25 18.09
N ILE A 781 -9.22 -6.58 16.85
CA ILE A 781 -9.97 -7.53 16.02
C ILE A 781 -9.85 -8.93 16.61
N GLN A 782 -10.95 -9.69 16.53
CA GLN A 782 -11.01 -11.05 17.07
C GLN A 782 -10.06 -11.98 16.31
N SER A 783 -8.98 -12.42 16.96
CA SER A 783 -7.97 -13.30 16.39
C SER A 783 -8.28 -14.80 16.49
N ASN A 784 -9.41 -15.14 17.12
CA ASN A 784 -9.83 -16.52 17.41
C ASN A 784 -10.89 -17.05 16.43
N GLN A 785 -11.21 -16.28 15.39
CA GLN A 785 -12.14 -16.66 14.32
C GLN A 785 -11.62 -16.13 12.97
N HIS A 786 -12.12 -16.69 11.87
CA HIS A 786 -11.86 -16.15 10.55
C HIS A 786 -12.42 -14.72 10.46
N SER A 787 -11.69 -13.81 9.82
CA SER A 787 -12.18 -12.45 9.60
C SER A 787 -13.47 -12.51 8.76
N PRO A 788 -14.49 -11.71 9.08
CA PRO A 788 -15.68 -11.58 8.25
C PRO A 788 -15.37 -10.82 6.94
N ILE A 789 -16.30 -10.90 5.97
CA ILE A 789 -16.24 -10.11 4.73
C ILE A 789 -16.39 -8.63 5.08
N ILE A 790 -15.38 -7.81 4.80
CA ILE A 790 -15.43 -6.35 5.03
C ILE A 790 -15.89 -5.57 3.79
N GLY A 791 -15.87 -6.19 2.61
CA GLY A 791 -16.35 -5.59 1.37
C GLY A 791 -16.33 -6.54 0.17
N TRP A 792 -16.75 -6.01 -0.97
CA TRP A 792 -16.79 -6.70 -2.26
C TRP A 792 -16.08 -5.86 -3.31
N ALA A 793 -15.14 -6.47 -4.04
CA ALA A 793 -14.48 -5.85 -5.19
C ALA A 793 -15.40 -5.88 -6.42
N PHE A 794 -15.23 -4.95 -7.36
CA PHE A 794 -16.13 -4.84 -8.53
C PHE A 794 -16.06 -6.01 -9.52
N ASP A 795 -15.10 -6.92 -9.36
CA ASP A 795 -15.05 -8.20 -10.06
C ASP A 795 -15.91 -9.30 -9.42
N GLY A 796 -16.50 -9.02 -8.25
CA GLY A 796 -17.39 -9.94 -7.51
C GLY A 796 -16.68 -10.81 -6.48
N TYR A 797 -15.37 -10.70 -6.32
CA TYR A 797 -14.67 -11.44 -5.27
C TYR A 797 -14.77 -10.73 -3.91
N PRO A 798 -14.93 -11.48 -2.80
CA PRO A 798 -15.03 -10.91 -1.46
C PRO A 798 -13.68 -10.41 -0.94
N ILE A 799 -13.75 -9.43 -0.04
CA ILE A 799 -12.61 -8.86 0.67
C ILE A 799 -12.76 -9.20 2.16
N TYR A 800 -11.76 -9.84 2.74
CA TYR A 800 -11.72 -10.19 4.17
C TYR A 800 -10.70 -9.36 4.95
N GLY A 801 -10.82 -9.39 6.27
CA GLY A 801 -9.78 -8.93 7.19
C GLY A 801 -8.58 -9.87 7.31
N MET A 802 -7.65 -9.54 8.21
CA MET A 802 -6.33 -10.19 8.28
C MET A 802 -6.28 -11.63 8.82
N TYR A 803 -7.34 -12.18 9.41
CA TYR A 803 -7.32 -13.53 9.97
C TYR A 803 -7.99 -14.52 9.02
N GLY A 804 -7.24 -15.53 8.58
CA GLY A 804 -7.71 -16.55 7.64
C GLY A 804 -7.21 -17.96 8.00
N TYR A 805 -7.69 -18.97 7.29
CA TYR A 805 -7.16 -20.32 7.44
C TYR A 805 -5.78 -20.44 6.76
N ASN A 806 -4.88 -21.20 7.37
CA ASN A 806 -3.64 -21.61 6.71
C ASN A 806 -3.92 -22.59 5.56
N ASP A 807 -2.91 -22.83 4.71
CA ASP A 807 -3.07 -23.60 3.46
C ASP A 807 -3.63 -25.02 3.65
N ASP A 808 -3.37 -25.65 4.80
CA ASP A 808 -3.85 -26.99 5.14
C ASP A 808 -5.13 -26.99 6.00
N GLN A 809 -5.72 -25.81 6.24
CA GLN A 809 -6.94 -25.60 7.03
C GLN A 809 -6.86 -26.09 8.48
N SER A 810 -5.66 -26.33 9.00
CA SER A 810 -5.48 -26.86 10.35
C SER A 810 -5.56 -25.79 11.43
N ALA A 811 -5.39 -24.51 11.08
CA ALA A 811 -5.38 -23.42 12.03
C ALA A 811 -5.78 -22.07 11.41
N LEU A 812 -6.30 -21.18 12.26
CA LEU A 812 -6.44 -19.75 11.97
C LEU A 812 -5.09 -19.06 12.18
N THR A 813 -4.68 -18.24 11.22
CA THR A 813 -3.43 -17.48 11.23
C THR A 813 -3.67 -16.06 10.75
N PRO A 814 -2.90 -15.06 11.24
CA PRO A 814 -2.77 -13.80 10.52
C PRO A 814 -2.21 -14.06 9.12
N ILE A 815 -2.85 -13.49 8.12
CA ILE A 815 -2.48 -13.51 6.71
C ILE A 815 -1.62 -12.29 6.42
N THR A 816 -0.52 -12.49 5.72
CA THR A 816 0.51 -11.49 5.50
C THR A 816 0.65 -11.11 4.03
N SER A 817 0.90 -9.83 3.76
CA SER A 817 1.12 -9.35 2.39
C SER A 817 2.52 -9.71 1.88
N SER A 818 2.62 -10.01 0.58
CA SER A 818 3.89 -10.29 -0.13
C SER A 818 4.56 -9.03 -0.70
N TYR A 819 4.03 -7.84 -0.39
CA TYR A 819 4.61 -6.58 -0.82
C TYR A 819 5.70 -6.08 0.13
N VAL A 820 6.74 -5.49 -0.47
CA VAL A 820 7.91 -4.94 0.22
C VAL A 820 8.19 -3.53 -0.28
N ILE A 821 8.49 -2.61 0.63
CA ILE A 821 8.87 -1.24 0.27
C ILE A 821 10.25 -1.22 -0.38
N GLU A 822 10.38 -0.49 -1.48
CA GLU A 822 11.67 -0.26 -2.11
C GLU A 822 12.44 0.88 -1.42
N ARG A 823 13.48 0.57 -0.64
CA ARG A 823 14.53 1.53 -0.28
C ARG A 823 15.84 1.18 -0.96
N THR A 824 16.07 1.69 -2.17
CA THR A 824 17.34 1.48 -2.86
C THR A 824 18.40 2.57 -2.59
N GLN A 825 18.08 3.71 -1.93
CA GLN A 825 19.04 4.66 -1.34
C GLN A 825 18.38 5.86 -0.62
N GLU A 826 19.17 6.70 0.07
CA GLU A 826 18.77 7.96 0.72
C GLU A 826 18.07 8.89 -0.31
N GLY A 827 16.76 9.14 -0.15
CA GLY A 827 15.94 9.92 -1.08
C GLY A 827 15.12 9.13 -2.12
N GLY A 828 14.92 7.82 -1.90
CA GLY A 828 14.22 6.93 -2.83
C GLY A 828 12.69 6.97 -2.75
N ASP A 829 12.07 8.11 -3.06
CA ASP A 829 10.69 8.11 -3.57
C ASP A 829 10.82 7.81 -5.08
N GLN A 830 10.45 6.59 -5.52
CA GLN A 830 10.69 6.15 -6.90
C GLN A 830 9.51 6.44 -7.83
N GLY A 831 8.36 6.85 -7.31
CA GLY A 831 7.13 6.96 -8.10
C GLY A 831 6.36 8.27 -8.05
N TYR A 832 5.46 8.41 -9.02
CA TYR A 832 4.46 9.47 -9.06
C TYR A 832 3.21 9.08 -8.24
N ASN A 833 2.94 7.76 -8.11
CA ASN A 833 1.77 7.20 -7.43
C ASN A 833 2.21 6.41 -6.18
N GLY A 834 1.40 6.40 -5.11
CA GLY A 834 1.74 5.72 -3.83
C GLY A 834 1.97 4.21 -3.94
N ILE A 835 1.54 3.59 -5.03
CA ILE A 835 1.77 2.19 -5.31
C ILE A 835 3.15 1.87 -5.87
N ASP A 836 3.79 2.83 -6.52
CA ASP A 836 5.08 2.65 -7.19
C ASP A 836 6.22 2.37 -6.19
N ASP A 837 6.02 2.72 -4.91
CA ASP A 837 6.99 2.51 -3.84
C ASP A 837 6.96 1.07 -3.28
N TRP A 838 6.03 0.24 -3.77
CA TRP A 838 5.81 -1.13 -3.32
C TRP A 838 6.07 -2.15 -4.42
N ASN A 839 6.91 -3.14 -4.09
CA ASN A 839 7.20 -4.25 -4.99
C ASN A 839 6.61 -5.55 -4.46
N TYR A 840 5.91 -6.28 -5.33
CA TYR A 840 5.51 -7.65 -5.06
C TYR A 840 6.73 -8.56 -5.07
N VAL A 841 6.88 -9.36 -4.01
CA VAL A 841 7.95 -10.36 -3.88
C VAL A 841 7.33 -11.72 -3.55
N GLU A 842 7.18 -12.55 -4.57
CA GLU A 842 6.60 -13.89 -4.47
C GLU A 842 7.22 -14.71 -3.31
N GLY A 843 6.35 -15.31 -2.50
CA GLY A 843 6.72 -16.17 -1.37
C GLY A 843 7.23 -15.42 -0.14
N THR A 844 7.14 -14.09 -0.10
CA THR A 844 7.47 -13.30 1.10
C THR A 844 6.34 -13.33 2.12
N GLY A 845 5.08 -13.29 1.67
CA GLY A 845 3.89 -13.45 2.49
C GLY A 845 2.94 -14.48 1.90
N ASP A 846 1.68 -14.41 2.31
CA ASP A 846 0.61 -15.35 1.94
C ASP A 846 -0.22 -14.90 0.72
N LEU A 847 -0.13 -13.61 0.35
CA LEU A 847 -0.94 -13.00 -0.70
C LEU A 847 -0.18 -12.89 -2.03
N ASP A 848 -0.92 -12.91 -3.12
CA ASP A 848 -0.42 -12.79 -4.49
C ASP A 848 -0.24 -11.32 -4.96
N GLU A 849 0.07 -11.14 -6.24
CA GLU A 849 0.27 -9.81 -6.83
C GLU A 849 -0.98 -8.90 -6.80
N CYS A 850 -2.19 -9.43 -6.70
CA CYS A 850 -3.40 -8.61 -6.59
C CYS A 850 -3.77 -8.33 -5.12
N ASN A 851 -2.92 -8.76 -4.18
CA ASN A 851 -3.14 -8.72 -2.73
C ASN A 851 -4.32 -9.60 -2.30
N GLY A 852 -4.49 -10.74 -2.96
CA GLY A 852 -5.46 -11.77 -2.61
C GLY A 852 -4.85 -13.15 -2.56
N ARG A 853 -5.70 -14.16 -2.40
CA ARG A 853 -5.32 -15.59 -2.41
C ARG A 853 -6.51 -16.46 -2.74
N PHE A 854 -6.25 -17.65 -3.27
CA PHE A 854 -7.26 -18.72 -3.31
C PHE A 854 -7.20 -19.53 -2.01
N GLY A 855 -8.34 -19.73 -1.38
CA GLY A 855 -8.43 -20.54 -0.17
C GLY A 855 -9.85 -20.68 0.35
N PRO A 856 -10.07 -21.64 1.25
CA PRO A 856 -11.35 -21.83 1.91
C PRO A 856 -11.67 -20.66 2.84
N THR A 857 -12.94 -20.31 2.92
CA THR A 857 -13.47 -19.33 3.89
C THR A 857 -14.72 -19.92 4.55
N PRO A 858 -15.25 -19.34 5.65
CA PRO A 858 -16.49 -19.81 6.26
C PRO A 858 -17.66 -19.91 5.27
N GLU A 859 -17.75 -18.95 4.36
CA GLU A 859 -18.78 -18.82 3.32
C GLU A 859 -18.52 -19.72 2.11
N TYR A 860 -17.25 -19.97 1.79
CA TYR A 860 -16.79 -20.77 0.66
C TYR A 860 -15.83 -21.88 1.12
N PRO A 861 -16.35 -22.97 1.72
CA PRO A 861 -15.53 -24.02 2.32
C PRO A 861 -14.69 -24.81 1.32
N GLU A 862 -15.15 -24.89 0.07
CA GLU A 862 -14.44 -25.55 -1.03
C GLU A 862 -13.37 -24.64 -1.67
N GLY A 863 -13.26 -23.40 -1.20
CA GLY A 863 -12.31 -22.41 -1.69
C GLY A 863 -12.94 -21.37 -2.62
N ILE A 864 -12.54 -20.12 -2.43
CA ILE A 864 -12.76 -19.02 -3.38
C ILE A 864 -11.49 -18.18 -3.44
N TYR A 865 -11.26 -17.53 -4.58
CA TYR A 865 -10.33 -16.41 -4.60
C TYR A 865 -10.91 -15.25 -3.79
N HIS A 866 -10.08 -14.61 -2.96
CA HIS A 866 -10.52 -13.49 -2.14
C HIS A 866 -9.37 -12.54 -1.85
N TYR A 867 -9.69 -11.26 -1.69
CA TYR A 867 -8.73 -10.23 -1.26
C TYR A 867 -8.64 -10.17 0.25
N VAL A 868 -7.51 -9.67 0.76
CA VAL A 868 -7.27 -9.57 2.20
C VAL A 868 -6.72 -8.19 2.55
N SER A 869 -7.46 -7.46 3.38
CA SER A 869 -6.96 -6.25 4.03
C SER A 869 -6.15 -6.65 5.26
N THR A 870 -4.83 -6.50 5.16
CA THR A 870 -3.90 -6.85 6.25
C THR A 870 -2.81 -5.79 6.40
N PRO A 871 -2.56 -5.30 7.63
CA PRO A 871 -1.46 -4.40 7.89
C PRO A 871 -0.12 -5.13 7.99
N LEU A 872 -0.11 -6.46 7.92
CA LEU A 872 1.04 -7.29 8.23
C LEU A 872 1.84 -7.58 6.96
N SER A 873 3.14 -7.32 7.02
CA SER A 873 4.06 -7.78 5.98
C SER A 873 4.57 -9.18 6.29
N GLY A 874 4.72 -10.01 5.26
CA GLY A 874 5.44 -11.28 5.37
C GLY A 874 6.96 -11.08 5.48
N SER A 875 7.47 -9.89 5.14
CA SER A 875 8.90 -9.58 5.23
C SER A 875 9.27 -9.09 6.64
N PRO A 876 10.33 -9.66 7.26
CA PRO A 876 10.81 -9.26 8.57
C PRO A 876 11.65 -7.97 8.52
N THR A 877 11.59 -7.22 7.43
CA THR A 877 12.42 -6.05 7.19
C THR A 877 12.01 -4.91 8.13
N MET A 878 13.01 -4.26 8.72
CA MET A 878 12.82 -3.03 9.48
C MET A 878 13.08 -1.83 8.57
N VAL A 879 12.19 -0.85 8.58
CA VAL A 879 12.34 0.41 7.86
C VAL A 879 12.63 1.55 8.84
N THR A 880 13.26 2.63 8.36
CA THR A 880 13.51 3.83 9.19
C THR A 880 12.49 4.89 8.82
N ASP A 881 11.52 5.20 9.68
CA ASP A 881 10.50 6.21 9.38
C ASP A 881 11.09 7.63 9.19
N THR A 882 10.26 8.61 8.80
CA THR A 882 10.62 10.02 8.61
C THR A 882 11.08 10.69 9.90
N ASN A 883 10.76 10.11 11.07
CA ASN A 883 11.22 10.53 12.39
C ASN A 883 12.56 9.89 12.81
N GLY A 884 13.15 9.03 11.96
CA GLY A 884 14.43 8.36 12.20
C GLY A 884 14.33 7.15 13.14
N GLN A 885 13.14 6.64 13.42
CA GLN A 885 12.93 5.44 14.23
C GLN A 885 12.94 4.18 13.35
N SER A 886 13.45 3.08 13.89
CA SER A 886 13.38 1.77 13.23
C SER A 886 12.07 1.09 13.59
N VAL A 887 11.22 0.88 12.59
CA VAL A 887 9.87 0.30 12.73
C VAL A 887 9.72 -0.92 11.81
N GLY A 888 8.87 -1.87 12.21
CA GLY A 888 8.58 -3.05 11.39
C GLY A 888 7.80 -2.63 10.15
N MET A 889 8.08 -3.25 9.01
CA MET A 889 7.42 -2.95 7.74
C MET A 889 5.95 -3.37 7.75
N ILE A 890 5.06 -2.49 7.30
CA ILE A 890 3.64 -2.82 7.07
C ILE A 890 3.46 -3.64 5.79
N GLY A 891 2.35 -4.37 5.72
CA GLY A 891 1.86 -5.01 4.50
C GLY A 891 1.40 -4.00 3.46
N PHE A 892 1.00 -4.47 2.28
CA PHE A 892 0.51 -3.60 1.20
C PHE A 892 -0.54 -2.59 1.69
N PRO A 893 -0.36 -1.27 1.45
CA PRO A 893 -1.15 -0.23 2.10
C PRO A 893 -2.50 0.04 1.42
N TYR A 894 -3.00 -0.86 0.58
CA TYR A 894 -4.31 -0.75 -0.07
C TYR A 894 -5.01 -2.11 -0.10
N PHE A 895 -6.31 -2.14 -0.38
CA PHE A 895 -7.09 -3.37 -0.37
C PHE A 895 -6.70 -4.36 -1.46
N LEU A 896 -6.51 -3.87 -2.69
CA LEU A 896 -6.15 -4.66 -3.87
C LEU A 896 -5.42 -3.81 -4.90
N LEU A 897 -4.58 -4.46 -5.72
CA LEU A 897 -3.86 -3.81 -6.82
C LEU A 897 -4.52 -4.08 -8.19
N CYS A 898 -5.05 -5.27 -8.38
CA CYS A 898 -5.67 -5.69 -9.64
C CYS A 898 -6.92 -6.52 -9.36
N TYR A 899 -7.81 -6.56 -10.36
CA TYR A 899 -8.95 -7.46 -10.36
C TYR A 899 -8.53 -8.82 -10.89
N HIS A 900 -8.62 -9.84 -10.06
CA HIS A 900 -8.45 -11.24 -10.44
C HIS A 900 -9.64 -11.75 -11.26
N GLY A 901 -10.83 -11.16 -11.09
CA GLY A 901 -12.00 -11.44 -11.91
C GLY A 901 -12.29 -10.35 -12.95
N VAL A 902 -13.28 -10.60 -13.81
CA VAL A 902 -13.76 -9.61 -14.79
C VAL A 902 -14.54 -8.51 -14.08
N ALA A 903 -13.99 -7.29 -14.03
CA ALA A 903 -14.61 -6.15 -13.38
C ALA A 903 -15.41 -5.26 -14.36
N ASP A 904 -16.59 -4.78 -13.93
CA ASP A 904 -17.30 -3.70 -14.62
C ASP A 904 -17.15 -2.39 -13.85
N VAL A 905 -15.98 -1.76 -13.96
CA VAL A 905 -15.69 -0.48 -13.28
C VAL A 905 -16.51 0.67 -13.89
N ALA A 906 -16.72 0.66 -15.20
CA ALA A 906 -17.43 1.73 -15.91
C ALA A 906 -18.94 1.75 -15.62
N GLY A 907 -19.51 0.61 -15.22
CA GLY A 907 -20.91 0.45 -14.85
C GLY A 907 -21.27 0.89 -13.42
N GLN A 908 -20.28 1.22 -12.58
CA GLN A 908 -20.52 1.59 -11.18
C GLN A 908 -20.94 3.06 -11.04
N ASP A 909 -21.94 3.35 -10.21
CA ASP A 909 -22.38 4.72 -9.86
C ASP A 909 -22.00 5.02 -8.40
N VAL A 910 -20.69 5.16 -8.17
CA VAL A 910 -20.07 5.20 -6.83
C VAL A 910 -19.18 6.44 -6.61
N GLY A 911 -19.42 7.51 -7.38
CA GLY A 911 -18.66 8.76 -7.32
C GLY A 911 -17.34 8.70 -8.09
N ALA A 912 -17.28 9.40 -9.22
CA ALA A 912 -16.06 9.54 -10.01
C ALA A 912 -15.12 10.59 -9.38
N GLY A 913 -14.07 10.14 -8.71
CA GLY A 913 -12.88 10.95 -8.48
C GLY A 913 -12.15 11.23 -9.80
N GLN A 914 -12.72 12.09 -10.67
CA GLN A 914 -12.13 12.60 -11.93
C GLN A 914 -11.06 11.70 -12.59
N GLY A 915 -11.50 10.66 -13.31
CA GLY A 915 -10.69 9.98 -14.31
C GLY A 915 -11.13 10.38 -15.73
N GLY A 916 -10.20 10.86 -16.55
CA GLY A 916 -10.41 11.01 -18.01
C GLY A 916 -10.09 12.40 -18.59
N GLY A 917 -8.81 12.77 -18.63
CA GLY A 917 -8.35 13.91 -19.42
C GLY A 917 -8.24 13.60 -20.91
N GLY A 918 -8.91 14.40 -21.74
CA GLY A 918 -8.52 14.70 -23.13
C GLY A 918 -9.66 15.28 -23.99
N PRO A 919 -9.42 16.26 -24.90
CA PRO A 919 -8.54 17.43 -24.82
C PRO A 919 -9.29 18.78 -25.02
N GLY A 920 -8.79 19.87 -24.42
CA GLY A 920 -8.95 21.24 -24.94
C GLY A 920 -9.90 22.19 -24.20
N GLY A 921 -9.33 23.28 -23.64
CA GLY A 921 -10.07 24.49 -23.26
C GLY A 921 -9.34 25.34 -22.22
N GLY A 922 -8.77 26.47 -22.64
CA GLY A 922 -7.99 27.41 -21.82
C GLY A 922 -8.77 28.26 -20.78
N PRO A 923 -8.15 29.33 -20.22
CA PRO A 923 -7.97 29.49 -18.78
C PRO A 923 -8.87 30.54 -18.10
N GLY A 924 -9.08 30.35 -16.80
CA GLY A 924 -9.56 31.35 -15.84
C GLY A 924 -9.83 30.65 -14.49
N GLY A 925 -9.45 31.14 -13.31
CA GLY A 925 -8.79 32.36 -12.89
C GLY A 925 -9.09 32.55 -11.40
N GLY A 926 -8.06 32.48 -10.55
CA GLY A 926 -7.92 33.27 -9.31
C GLY A 926 -8.73 32.93 -8.04
N GLY A 927 -7.98 32.84 -6.93
CA GLY A 927 -8.42 33.05 -5.53
C GLY A 927 -8.48 31.73 -4.76
N GLY A 928 -7.63 31.45 -3.75
CA GLY A 928 -7.06 32.31 -2.73
C GLY A 928 -7.70 31.96 -1.39
N GLY A 929 -6.98 31.27 -0.50
CA GLY A 929 -7.43 30.97 0.86
C GLY A 929 -6.46 30.03 1.57
N GLY A 930 -5.67 30.58 2.50
CA GLY A 930 -4.54 29.91 3.14
C GLY A 930 -4.91 28.73 4.04
N ALA A 931 -4.02 27.75 4.07
CA ALA A 931 -4.02 26.67 5.05
C ALA A 931 -3.75 27.25 6.46
N VAL A 932 -4.63 26.91 7.39
CA VAL A 932 -4.44 27.12 8.82
C VAL A 932 -3.87 25.83 9.39
N LEU A 933 -2.67 25.93 9.98
CA LEU A 933 -2.01 24.89 10.76
C LEU A 933 -2.84 24.52 12.00
N TYR A 934 -3.07 23.23 12.22
CA TYR A 934 -3.24 22.67 13.56
C TYR A 934 -2.38 21.41 13.69
N SER A 935 -1.42 21.48 14.62
CA SER A 935 -0.55 20.40 15.05
C SER A 935 -1.21 19.61 16.19
N LEU A 936 -1.57 18.34 15.97
CA LEU A 936 -1.77 17.36 17.04
C LEU A 936 -1.46 15.96 16.47
N THR A 937 -0.21 15.52 16.61
CA THR A 937 0.18 14.12 16.49
C THR A 937 0.04 13.47 17.88
N PRO A 938 -0.70 12.35 18.05
CA PRO A 938 -0.49 11.47 19.19
C PRO A 938 0.70 10.55 18.91
N GLU A 939 1.64 10.49 19.84
CA GLU A 939 2.80 9.59 19.78
C GLU A 939 2.36 8.12 19.88
N LEU A 940 2.70 7.30 18.87
CA LEU A 940 2.67 5.84 18.98
C LEU A 940 4.06 5.34 19.39
N SER A 941 4.22 5.13 20.70
CA SER A 941 5.19 4.18 21.23
C SER A 941 4.40 2.96 21.71
N TYR A 942 4.60 1.77 21.14
CA TYR A 942 4.55 0.45 21.80
C TYR A 942 4.40 -0.67 20.75
N LEU A 943 5.47 -1.42 20.49
CA LEU A 943 5.43 -2.83 20.02
C LEU A 943 6.83 -3.44 20.27
N ILE A 944 7.19 -3.63 21.54
CA ILE A 944 8.25 -4.56 21.93
C ILE A 944 7.84 -5.18 23.28
N ASP A 945 7.29 -6.38 23.24
CA ASP A 945 7.63 -7.49 24.15
C ASP A 945 6.64 -8.64 23.94
N GLU A 946 7.14 -9.77 23.42
CA GLU A 946 7.02 -11.10 24.03
C GLU A 946 7.46 -12.17 23.02
N TYR A 947 8.74 -12.54 23.06
CA TYR A 947 9.16 -13.89 22.69
C TYR A 947 10.04 -14.44 23.82
N THR A 948 9.44 -15.28 24.66
CA THR A 948 10.12 -16.07 25.67
C THR A 948 10.83 -17.25 24.99
N ILE A 949 12.16 -17.23 24.94
CA ILE A 949 12.96 -18.42 24.64
C ILE A 949 13.60 -18.89 25.96
N GLU A 950 13.04 -19.96 26.54
CA GLU A 950 13.70 -20.72 27.60
C GLU A 950 14.70 -21.74 27.00
N ASP A 951 15.93 -21.64 27.51
CA ASP A 951 16.93 -22.68 27.78
C ASP A 951 17.48 -23.60 26.67
N VAL A 952 18.71 -23.25 26.23
CA VAL A 952 19.82 -24.21 26.15
C VAL A 952 21.06 -23.66 26.88
N LEU A 953 21.47 -24.41 27.91
CA LEU A 953 22.54 -24.11 28.87
C LEU A 953 23.99 -24.34 28.35
N ILE A 954 24.89 -23.43 28.78
CA ILE A 954 26.32 -23.61 29.18
C ILE A 954 27.41 -23.66 28.06
N HIS A 955 28.29 -22.64 27.95
CA HIS A 955 29.55 -22.49 28.71
C HIS A 955 30.38 -21.21 28.35
N THR A 956 30.60 -20.36 29.37
CA THR A 956 31.83 -19.61 29.74
C THR A 956 32.62 -18.75 28.72
N GLY A 957 32.84 -17.46 29.08
CA GLY A 957 34.15 -16.82 28.86
C GLY A 957 34.24 -15.28 28.77
N LEU A 958 34.14 -14.59 29.92
CA LEU A 958 34.85 -13.34 30.31
C LEU A 958 35.70 -12.57 29.24
N SER A 959 35.45 -11.26 29.05
CA SER A 959 36.31 -10.15 29.60
C SER A 959 36.11 -8.78 28.93
N VAL A 960 36.01 -7.77 29.81
CA VAL A 960 35.95 -6.31 29.63
C VAL A 960 37.30 -5.70 29.18
N LEU A 961 37.29 -4.63 28.36
CA LEU A 961 38.07 -3.36 28.49
C LEU A 961 37.85 -2.45 27.25
N ILE A 962 37.12 -1.34 27.35
CA ILE A 962 37.59 0.05 27.55
C ILE A 962 38.56 0.60 26.47
N LEU A 963 38.02 1.52 25.66
CA LEU A 963 38.58 2.79 25.16
C LEU A 963 40.11 2.91 24.97
N ALA A 964 40.55 3.02 23.71
CA ALA A 964 41.59 3.98 23.33
C ALA A 964 41.66 4.21 21.79
N LEU A 965 41.31 5.43 21.40
CA LEU A 965 41.97 6.27 20.38
C LEU A 965 41.66 6.05 18.88
N ILE A 966 40.84 6.98 18.39
CA ILE A 966 40.94 7.61 17.07
C ILE A 966 42.38 8.13 16.87
N GLY A 967 42.99 7.75 15.74
CA GLY A 967 44.30 8.24 15.29
C GLY A 967 44.48 7.92 13.81
N ALA A 968 44.07 8.85 12.97
CA ALA A 968 44.01 8.77 11.52
C ALA A 968 45.33 8.36 10.83
N GLY A 969 45.19 7.64 9.72
CA GLY A 969 45.74 8.06 8.44
C GLY A 969 47.20 7.73 8.09
N ILE A 970 47.32 7.12 6.91
CA ILE A 970 48.41 7.24 5.91
C ILE A 970 49.44 6.08 5.85
N LYS A 971 49.32 5.33 4.73
CA LYS A 971 50.34 4.56 3.97
C LYS A 971 51.14 3.51 4.77
N ARG A 972 51.20 2.24 4.35
CA ARG A 972 51.69 1.77 3.04
C ARG A 972 51.63 0.23 2.99
N ARG A 973 51.14 -0.30 1.86
CA ARG A 973 51.65 -1.46 1.10
C ARG A 973 51.71 -2.87 1.72
N LEU A 974 51.16 -3.80 0.91
CA LEU A 974 51.39 -5.26 0.81
C LEU A 974 50.67 -6.04 1.92
N LYS A 975 49.64 -6.83 1.63
CA LYS A 975 49.46 -7.79 0.53
C LYS A 975 47.99 -7.98 0.23
#